data_AF-A0A6D2GBQ6-F1
#
_entry.id   AF-A0A6D2GBQ6-F1
#
_cell.length_a   1.000
_cell.length_b   1.000
_cell.length_c   1.000
_cell.angle_alpha   90.00
_cell.angle_beta   90.00
_cell.angle_gamma   90.00
#
_symmetry.space_group_name_H-M   'P 1'
#
loop_
_entity.id
_entity.type
_entity.pdbx_description
1 polymer ?
#
loop_
_entity_poly.entity_id
_entity_poly.type
_entity_poly.pdbx_seq_one_letter_code
_entity_poly.pdbx_strand_id
1 'polypeptide(L)'
;MKSMAIMQILLQATLPVALSISASVRAAELSPSTRSVDKNNTSPYSAQMAQTATALSSGNVSAAGANMASGYAGDSVEKWLSQFGTARVQLNVDDKGNWDDSAIDFLAPLYDSKKAMLFTQLGLRAPDDRVTGNFGLGVRTFYSENWMFGANVFFDDDFTGDNRRIGLGGEAWTNYLKLSANTYLGTTDWHSSRDFDDYYEKPADGFDVRAEGYLPAYPQLGAKVMYEQYYGDKVALFDKDDLQSNPSAITVGMSYTPVPLITAAVDYRRGQDSMDETHFGINFRYNFGQTLSQQLSSSEVQNLRSLAGSRYDLVERNNEIVLQYKQKKQADAVANMLLTTVKDNSPADGVAANTVTVRATTSDGTLVRNAVISWSIIGGAQKTATGSTASDAQLSAESGVTDGNGNASVNITSKTAGQVTVQATSGDISRTAATTFVQSVGSLNLTLTQNNSPADGSSQNAGEVTVKDINGNVMSGVAINWSVNNEAKVVASDVQTNAQGKASVHYTNTKAGAVTLTASAAGKTASVNSAFVSQSEVSNVTVTTTTNNAQANNSATNAAQALVTDGNGQPMANASVTWSISGSATASLSSAATVTTNAQGMATVTVKDSVAETVTIVANAGGKSGSSSAIFTQTAATNILLTVQQNNATADGVSTNAVQAKVTDGSGQPVANTAVFLERGGKR
;
A
#
# COMPACT_ATOMS: atom_id res chain seq x y z
N MET A 1 -53.74 -31.96 6.59
CA MET A 1 -53.49 -31.48 5.20
C MET A 1 -54.04 -30.08 4.91
N LYS A 2 -55.11 -29.59 5.58
CA LYS A 2 -55.61 -28.20 5.39
C LYS A 2 -54.81 -27.10 6.13
N SER A 3 -54.01 -27.43 7.15
CA SER A 3 -53.19 -26.44 7.90
C SER A 3 -51.87 -26.07 7.20
N MET A 4 -51.27 -26.98 6.42
CA MET A 4 -50.04 -26.70 5.66
C MET A 4 -50.27 -25.77 4.47
N ALA A 5 -51.44 -25.83 3.82
CA ALA A 5 -51.75 -24.97 2.67
C ALA A 5 -51.93 -23.49 3.07
N ILE A 6 -52.54 -23.22 4.22
CA ILE A 6 -52.69 -21.85 4.75
C ILE A 6 -51.32 -21.31 5.18
N MET A 7 -50.47 -22.14 5.78
CA MET A 7 -49.11 -21.77 6.17
C MET A 7 -48.20 -21.52 4.96
N GLN A 8 -48.42 -22.21 3.85
CA GLN A 8 -47.67 -22.05 2.59
C GLN A 8 -48.15 -20.84 1.76
N ILE A 9 -49.44 -20.47 1.86
CA ILE A 9 -49.97 -19.20 1.33
C ILE A 9 -49.50 -18.01 2.18
N LEU A 10 -49.47 -18.13 3.52
CA LEU A 10 -48.83 -17.12 4.37
C LEU A 10 -47.34 -16.99 4.04
N LEU A 11 -46.63 -18.09 3.79
CA LEU A 11 -45.22 -18.05 3.38
C LEU A 11 -45.05 -17.36 2.02
N GLN A 12 -45.87 -17.68 1.01
CA GLN A 12 -45.77 -17.05 -0.31
C GLN A 12 -46.24 -15.58 -0.35
N ALA A 13 -47.15 -15.16 0.54
CA ALA A 13 -47.58 -13.77 0.70
C ALA A 13 -46.62 -12.92 1.54
N THR A 14 -45.85 -13.54 2.45
CA THR A 14 -44.86 -12.85 3.29
C THR A 14 -43.47 -12.78 2.65
N LEU A 15 -43.14 -13.69 1.71
CA LEU A 15 -41.78 -13.82 1.18
C LEU A 15 -41.23 -12.67 0.30
N PRO A 16 -42.01 -11.83 -0.42
CA PRO A 16 -41.42 -10.71 -1.17
C PRO A 16 -40.93 -9.57 -0.27
N VAL A 17 -41.47 -9.47 0.96
CA VAL A 17 -41.15 -8.42 1.95
C VAL A 17 -40.28 -8.96 3.10
N ALA A 18 -40.31 -10.26 3.38
CA ALA A 18 -39.57 -10.88 4.49
C ALA A 18 -38.06 -11.09 4.26
N LEU A 19 -37.46 -10.57 3.18
CA LEU A 19 -36.01 -10.72 2.90
C LEU A 19 -35.12 -9.67 3.59
N SER A 20 -35.63 -8.85 4.52
CA SER A 20 -34.84 -7.92 5.34
C SER A 20 -34.83 -8.23 6.85
N ILE A 21 -35.11 -9.48 7.26
CA ILE A 21 -35.00 -9.89 8.66
C ILE A 21 -33.66 -10.60 8.90
N SER A 22 -32.63 -9.85 9.27
CA SER A 22 -31.37 -10.39 9.81
C SER A 22 -31.08 -9.81 11.20
N ALA A 23 -30.82 -10.72 12.14
CA ALA A 23 -30.37 -10.56 13.53
C ALA A 23 -31.43 -10.05 14.54
N SER A 24 -31.66 -10.60 15.73
CA SER A 24 -30.96 -11.64 16.51
C SER A 24 -31.71 -11.89 17.83
N VAL A 25 -32.06 -13.14 18.19
CA VAL A 25 -32.25 -13.57 19.61
C VAL A 25 -31.96 -15.07 19.76
N ARG A 26 -30.73 -15.43 20.15
CA ARG A 26 -30.40 -16.34 21.28
C ARG A 26 -28.89 -16.62 21.30
N ALA A 27 -28.29 -16.31 22.44
CA ALA A 27 -26.89 -16.57 22.76
C ALA A 27 -26.61 -18.08 22.92
N ALA A 28 -25.57 -18.58 22.25
CA ALA A 28 -24.67 -19.63 22.72
C ALA A 28 -23.44 -19.68 21.79
N GLU A 29 -22.29 -19.38 22.40
CA GLU A 29 -20.88 -19.63 22.02
C GLU A 29 -20.56 -20.23 20.63
N LEU A 30 -19.74 -19.52 19.83
CA LEU A 30 -18.60 -20.04 19.04
C LEU A 30 -17.85 -18.88 18.31
N SER A 31 -16.53 -19.03 18.26
CA SER A 31 -15.43 -18.09 17.93
C SER A 31 -15.55 -17.22 16.64
N PRO A 32 -14.79 -16.09 16.54
CA PRO A 32 -14.99 -15.08 15.51
C PRO A 32 -14.38 -15.50 14.18
N SER A 33 -15.20 -15.55 13.13
CA SER A 33 -14.72 -15.50 11.75
C SER A 33 -15.15 -14.19 11.12
N THR A 34 -14.17 -13.44 10.65
CA THR A 34 -14.33 -12.19 9.89
C THR A 34 -15.09 -12.47 8.60
N ARG A 35 -16.37 -12.06 8.55
CA ARG A 35 -17.10 -11.88 7.29
C ARG A 35 -17.30 -10.39 7.05
N SER A 36 -16.67 -9.90 5.97
CA SER A 36 -16.97 -8.61 5.37
C SER A 36 -18.45 -8.58 5.00
N VAL A 37 -19.19 -7.62 5.57
CA VAL A 37 -20.54 -7.31 5.12
C VAL A 37 -20.39 -6.47 3.85
N ASP A 38 -20.63 -7.09 2.70
CA ASP A 38 -20.76 -6.38 1.42
C ASP A 38 -21.96 -5.44 1.50
N LYS A 39 -21.71 -4.13 1.47
CA LYS A 39 -22.73 -3.06 1.43
C LYS A 39 -23.47 -2.93 0.08
N ASN A 40 -23.27 -3.88 -0.85
CA ASN A 40 -23.79 -3.80 -2.22
C ASN A 40 -25.00 -4.70 -2.52
N ASN A 41 -25.65 -5.26 -1.50
CA ASN A 41 -26.83 -6.08 -1.73
C ASN A 41 -28.12 -5.24 -1.70
N THR A 42 -28.22 -4.23 -2.56
CA THR A 42 -29.52 -3.63 -2.88
C THR A 42 -30.33 -4.68 -3.63
N SER A 43 -31.35 -5.22 -2.97
CA SER A 43 -32.32 -6.14 -3.57
C SER A 43 -32.80 -5.57 -4.92
N PRO A 44 -32.85 -6.36 -6.00
CA PRO A 44 -33.26 -5.87 -7.33
C PRO A 44 -34.66 -5.21 -7.35
N TYR A 45 -35.47 -5.47 -6.31
CA TYR A 45 -36.80 -4.88 -6.13
C TYR A 45 -36.78 -3.45 -5.54
N SER A 46 -35.70 -3.05 -4.85
CA SER A 46 -35.56 -1.70 -4.27
C SER A 46 -35.49 -0.60 -5.34
N ALA A 47 -34.85 -0.87 -6.48
CA ALA A 47 -34.74 0.08 -7.59
C ALA A 47 -36.10 0.35 -8.26
N GLN A 48 -36.93 -0.69 -8.45
CA GLN A 48 -38.27 -0.55 -9.02
C GLN A 48 -39.26 0.11 -8.06
N MET A 49 -39.16 -0.19 -6.75
CA MET A 49 -39.95 0.51 -5.73
C MET A 49 -39.54 1.99 -5.60
N ALA A 50 -38.23 2.29 -5.68
CA ALA A 50 -37.74 3.66 -5.71
C ALA A 50 -38.25 4.41 -6.96
N GLN A 51 -38.22 3.80 -8.15
CA GLN A 51 -38.77 4.39 -9.37
C GLN A 51 -40.29 4.63 -9.28
N THR A 52 -41.03 3.74 -8.61
CA THR A 52 -42.46 3.91 -8.36
C THR A 52 -42.70 5.05 -7.37
N ALA A 53 -41.91 5.13 -6.32
CA ALA A 53 -41.96 6.20 -5.33
C ALA A 53 -41.62 7.58 -5.93
N THR A 54 -40.58 7.68 -6.77
CA THR A 54 -40.25 8.91 -7.50
C THR A 54 -41.37 9.33 -8.46
N ALA A 55 -42.05 8.37 -9.11
CA ALA A 55 -43.21 8.67 -9.94
C ALA A 55 -44.40 9.17 -9.11
N LEU A 56 -44.57 8.69 -7.88
CA LEU A 56 -45.60 9.16 -6.93
C LEU A 56 -45.28 10.58 -6.41
N SER A 57 -44.05 10.85 -5.96
CA SER A 57 -43.66 12.18 -5.46
C SER A 57 -43.63 13.26 -6.56
N SER A 58 -43.52 12.86 -7.83
CA SER A 58 -43.60 13.78 -8.98
C SER A 58 -45.02 13.93 -9.57
N GLY A 59 -46.04 13.33 -8.94
CA GLY A 59 -47.43 13.37 -9.43
C GLY A 59 -47.69 12.59 -10.73
N ASN A 60 -46.75 11.75 -11.18
CA ASN A 60 -46.83 10.99 -12.43
C ASN A 60 -47.46 9.61 -12.24
N VAL A 61 -48.79 9.60 -12.12
CA VAL A 61 -49.62 8.41 -11.85
C VAL A 61 -49.48 7.33 -12.92
N SER A 62 -49.33 7.71 -14.19
CA SER A 62 -49.20 6.75 -15.29
C SER A 62 -47.87 6.02 -15.24
N ALA A 63 -46.78 6.70 -14.87
CA ALA A 63 -45.48 6.09 -14.65
C ALA A 63 -45.48 5.20 -13.40
N ALA A 64 -46.10 5.62 -12.29
CA ALA A 64 -46.23 4.80 -11.09
C ALA A 64 -46.98 3.48 -11.39
N GLY A 65 -48.11 3.57 -12.12
CA GLY A 65 -48.88 2.41 -12.55
C GLY A 65 -48.12 1.50 -13.53
N ALA A 66 -47.38 2.07 -14.48
CA ALA A 66 -46.58 1.32 -15.44
C ALA A 66 -45.39 0.60 -14.78
N ASN A 67 -44.71 1.24 -13.81
CA ASN A 67 -43.59 0.66 -13.09
C ASN A 67 -44.02 -0.57 -12.28
N MET A 68 -45.17 -0.50 -11.61
CA MET A 68 -45.76 -1.65 -10.90
C MET A 68 -46.19 -2.77 -11.86
N ALA A 69 -46.75 -2.43 -13.02
CA ALA A 69 -47.16 -3.42 -14.03
C ALA A 69 -45.98 -4.11 -14.72
N SER A 70 -44.86 -3.40 -14.91
CA SER A 70 -43.67 -3.89 -15.63
C SER A 70 -42.87 -4.97 -14.89
N GLY A 71 -43.07 -5.12 -13.57
CA GLY A 71 -42.38 -6.12 -12.74
C GLY A 71 -42.93 -7.55 -12.84
N TYR A 72 -44.06 -7.76 -13.53
CA TYR A 72 -44.77 -9.04 -13.53
C TYR A 72 -45.29 -9.42 -14.93
N ALA A 73 -45.08 -10.68 -15.34
CA ALA A 73 -45.64 -11.21 -16.58
C ALA A 73 -47.17 -11.28 -16.49
N GLY A 74 -47.86 -10.71 -17.48
CA GLY A 74 -49.28 -10.28 -17.43
C GLY A 74 -50.33 -11.26 -16.89
N ASP A 75 -50.14 -12.58 -16.97
CA ASP A 75 -51.11 -13.57 -16.46
C ASP A 75 -51.09 -13.74 -14.93
N SER A 76 -49.96 -13.41 -14.28
CA SER A 76 -49.82 -13.51 -12.83
C SER A 76 -50.38 -12.28 -12.10
N VAL A 77 -50.46 -11.14 -12.79
CA VAL A 77 -50.94 -9.86 -12.25
C VAL A 77 -52.45 -9.90 -12.02
N GLU A 78 -53.24 -10.42 -12.96
CA GLU A 78 -54.70 -10.48 -12.82
C GLU A 78 -55.13 -11.43 -11.68
N LYS A 79 -54.39 -12.54 -11.51
CA LYS A 79 -54.59 -13.50 -10.41
C LYS A 79 -54.10 -12.97 -9.06
N TRP A 80 -53.03 -12.18 -9.05
CA TRP A 80 -52.52 -11.48 -7.87
C TRP A 80 -53.34 -10.22 -7.53
N LEU A 81 -54.01 -9.59 -8.49
CA LEU A 81 -54.86 -8.43 -8.26
C LEU A 81 -56.27 -8.83 -7.80
N SER A 82 -56.79 -9.94 -8.31
CA SER A 82 -58.13 -10.46 -7.96
C SER A 82 -58.29 -10.95 -6.52
N GLN A 83 -57.19 -11.10 -5.76
CA GLN A 83 -57.20 -11.42 -4.33
C GLN A 83 -57.34 -10.18 -3.42
N PHE A 84 -57.22 -8.96 -3.97
CA PHE A 84 -57.46 -7.75 -3.18
C PHE A 84 -58.96 -7.47 -3.08
N GLY A 85 -59.39 -6.88 -1.98
CA GLY A 85 -60.75 -6.34 -1.81
C GLY A 85 -60.84 -4.87 -2.22
N THR A 86 -59.81 -4.07 -1.96
CA THR A 86 -59.77 -2.65 -2.34
C THR A 86 -58.34 -2.21 -2.66
N ALA A 87 -58.17 -1.45 -3.74
CA ALA A 87 -56.98 -0.66 -4.01
C ALA A 87 -57.34 0.83 -3.97
N ARG A 88 -56.45 1.66 -3.43
CA ARG A 88 -56.61 3.12 -3.38
C ARG A 88 -55.33 3.79 -3.85
N VAL A 89 -55.46 4.70 -4.82
CA VAL A 89 -54.42 5.67 -5.17
C VAL A 89 -54.85 7.02 -4.63
N GLN A 90 -53.99 7.67 -3.87
CA GLN A 90 -54.19 8.99 -3.28
C GLN A 90 -53.21 9.97 -3.92
N LEU A 91 -53.73 11.10 -4.37
CA LEU A 91 -52.93 12.21 -4.89
C LEU A 91 -53.28 13.43 -4.05
N ASN A 92 -52.37 13.79 -3.18
CA ASN A 92 -52.53 14.89 -2.25
C ASN A 92 -51.52 15.97 -2.60
N VAL A 93 -51.96 17.22 -2.55
CA VAL A 93 -51.11 18.41 -2.70
C VAL A 93 -51.35 19.34 -1.51
N ASP A 94 -50.27 19.77 -0.87
CA ASP A 94 -50.32 20.75 0.21
C ASP A 94 -50.48 22.19 -0.35
N ASP A 95 -50.54 23.19 0.53
CA ASP A 95 -50.62 24.60 0.16
C ASP A 95 -49.28 25.20 -0.33
N LYS A 96 -48.18 24.45 -0.21
CA LYS A 96 -46.85 24.75 -0.77
C LYS A 96 -46.67 24.17 -2.18
N GLY A 97 -47.56 23.30 -2.64
CA GLY A 97 -47.53 22.65 -3.95
C GLY A 97 -46.74 21.33 -4.00
N ASN A 98 -46.40 20.76 -2.85
CA ASN A 98 -45.71 19.47 -2.73
C ASN A 98 -46.70 18.32 -2.88
N TRP A 99 -46.26 17.24 -3.54
CA TRP A 99 -47.09 16.06 -3.84
C TRP A 99 -46.73 14.84 -2.99
N ASP A 100 -45.95 15.05 -1.93
CA ASP A 100 -45.23 14.02 -1.21
C ASP A 100 -46.15 13.09 -0.39
N ASP A 101 -47.39 13.53 -0.13
CA ASP A 101 -48.50 12.77 0.47
C ASP A 101 -49.19 11.78 -0.50
N SER A 102 -48.66 11.60 -1.70
CA SER A 102 -49.20 10.66 -2.69
C SER A 102 -48.88 9.21 -2.32
N ALA A 103 -49.90 8.34 -2.36
CA ALA A 103 -49.79 6.98 -1.85
C ALA A 103 -50.57 5.97 -2.69
N ILE A 104 -50.10 4.71 -2.65
CA ILE A 104 -50.87 3.56 -3.12
C ILE A 104 -51.04 2.55 -2.00
N ASP A 105 -52.28 2.15 -1.75
CA ASP A 105 -52.67 1.22 -0.69
C ASP A 105 -53.52 0.07 -1.26
N PHE A 106 -53.34 -1.13 -0.71
CA PHE A 106 -54.09 -2.33 -1.06
C PHE A 106 -54.57 -3.05 0.19
N LEU A 107 -55.82 -3.49 0.22
CA LEU A 107 -56.37 -4.36 1.25
C LEU A 107 -56.82 -5.67 0.62
N ALA A 108 -56.35 -6.80 1.15
CA ALA A 108 -56.75 -8.14 0.75
C ALA A 108 -57.41 -8.91 1.90
N PRO A 109 -58.65 -9.38 1.74
CA PRO A 109 -59.26 -10.30 2.71
C PRO A 109 -58.57 -11.67 2.63
N LEU A 110 -58.00 -12.12 3.76
CA LEU A 110 -57.41 -13.46 3.92
C LEU A 110 -58.46 -14.49 4.33
N TYR A 111 -59.46 -14.04 5.10
CA TYR A 111 -60.64 -14.80 5.46
C TYR A 111 -61.81 -13.83 5.50
N ASP A 112 -62.91 -14.15 4.82
CA ASP A 112 -64.10 -13.31 4.82
C ASP A 112 -65.37 -14.13 5.02
N SER A 113 -66.16 -13.72 6.01
CA SER A 113 -67.44 -14.33 6.38
C SER A 113 -68.40 -13.25 6.82
N LYS A 114 -69.72 -13.50 6.84
CA LYS A 114 -70.69 -12.49 7.29
C LYS A 114 -70.43 -11.92 8.70
N LYS A 115 -69.76 -12.66 9.59
CA LYS A 115 -69.50 -12.23 10.98
C LYS A 115 -68.10 -11.71 11.24
N ALA A 116 -67.11 -12.08 10.43
CA ALA A 116 -65.72 -11.68 10.65
C ALA A 116 -64.92 -11.66 9.34
N MET A 117 -63.96 -10.74 9.27
CA MET A 117 -62.99 -10.61 8.20
C MET A 117 -61.58 -10.51 8.80
N LEU A 118 -60.67 -11.36 8.35
CA LEU A 118 -59.22 -11.20 8.55
C LEU A 118 -58.64 -10.64 7.25
N PHE A 119 -57.81 -9.61 7.33
CA PHE A 119 -57.23 -8.96 6.17
C PHE A 119 -55.76 -8.64 6.36
N THR A 120 -55.08 -8.47 5.22
CA THR A 120 -53.77 -7.82 5.15
C THR A 120 -53.89 -6.51 4.37
N GLN A 121 -53.11 -5.51 4.76
CA GLN A 121 -53.01 -4.25 4.05
C GLN A 121 -51.55 -3.95 3.69
N LEU A 122 -51.30 -3.51 2.47
CA LEU A 122 -49.99 -3.10 1.97
C LEU A 122 -50.09 -1.65 1.52
N GLY A 123 -49.06 -0.84 1.78
CA GLY A 123 -48.99 0.54 1.34
C GLY A 123 -47.58 0.91 0.89
N LEU A 124 -47.50 1.78 -0.11
CA LEU A 124 -46.26 2.41 -0.54
C LEU A 124 -46.51 3.91 -0.77
N ARG A 125 -45.63 4.74 -0.25
CA ARG A 125 -45.70 6.21 -0.32
C ARG A 125 -44.30 6.82 -0.30
N ALA A 126 -44.20 8.10 -0.64
CA ALA A 126 -42.93 8.80 -0.79
C ALA A 126 -42.87 10.19 -0.10
N PRO A 127 -43.25 10.33 1.19
CA PRO A 127 -43.28 11.61 1.90
C PRO A 127 -41.88 12.22 2.04
N ASP A 128 -41.69 13.51 1.78
CA ASP A 128 -40.43 14.26 1.97
C ASP A 128 -39.17 13.54 1.44
N ASP A 129 -39.22 13.03 0.21
CA ASP A 129 -38.16 12.21 -0.42
C ASP A 129 -37.85 10.88 0.34
N ARG A 130 -38.75 10.40 1.20
CA ARG A 130 -38.63 9.13 1.96
C ARG A 130 -39.53 8.05 1.39
N VAL A 131 -38.95 6.96 0.90
CA VAL A 131 -39.75 5.82 0.44
C VAL A 131 -40.19 5.00 1.65
N THR A 132 -41.48 5.07 1.97
CA THR A 132 -42.06 4.36 3.12
C THR A 132 -42.98 3.23 2.66
N GLY A 133 -42.73 2.04 3.17
CA GLY A 133 -43.59 0.86 3.03
C GLY A 133 -44.37 0.56 4.29
N ASN A 134 -45.62 0.13 4.14
CA ASN A 134 -46.48 -0.28 5.25
C ASN A 134 -47.00 -1.70 5.03
N PHE A 135 -46.90 -2.54 6.04
CA PHE A 135 -47.48 -3.88 6.07
C PHE A 135 -48.37 -4.01 7.31
N GLY A 136 -49.64 -4.35 7.11
CA GLY A 136 -50.61 -4.50 8.19
C GLY A 136 -51.39 -5.80 8.15
N LEU A 137 -51.81 -6.24 9.32
CA LEU A 137 -52.77 -7.31 9.55
C LEU A 137 -53.88 -6.80 10.44
N GLY A 138 -55.12 -7.16 10.14
CA GLY A 138 -56.25 -6.75 10.96
C GLY A 138 -57.42 -7.70 10.92
N VAL A 139 -58.28 -7.58 11.92
CA VAL A 139 -59.54 -8.32 12.04
C VAL A 139 -60.69 -7.33 12.21
N ARG A 140 -61.79 -7.56 11.50
CA ARG A 140 -63.06 -6.83 11.65
C ARG A 140 -64.18 -7.80 11.98
N THR A 141 -64.98 -7.48 12.98
CA THR A 141 -66.06 -8.33 13.48
C THR A 141 -67.41 -7.61 13.41
N PHE A 142 -68.45 -8.36 13.05
CA PHE A 142 -69.79 -7.85 12.72
C PHE A 142 -70.87 -8.62 13.53
N TYR A 143 -70.57 -8.92 14.79
CA TYR A 143 -71.50 -9.67 15.66
C TYR A 143 -72.70 -8.84 16.13
N SER A 144 -72.58 -7.51 16.11
CA SER A 144 -73.67 -6.57 16.41
C SER A 144 -74.35 -6.14 15.10
N GLU A 145 -75.69 -6.07 15.08
CA GLU A 145 -76.45 -5.82 13.85
C GLU A 145 -76.10 -4.50 13.15
N ASN A 146 -75.70 -3.48 13.91
CA ASN A 146 -75.42 -2.13 13.40
C ASN A 146 -74.00 -1.64 13.71
N TRP A 147 -73.08 -2.51 14.15
CA TRP A 147 -71.72 -2.10 14.49
C TRP A 147 -70.68 -3.11 14.01
N MET A 148 -69.55 -2.57 13.57
CA MET A 148 -68.32 -3.30 13.29
C MET A 148 -67.26 -2.89 14.30
N PHE A 149 -66.59 -3.87 14.90
CA PHE A 149 -65.41 -3.63 15.73
C PHE A 149 -64.19 -4.29 15.12
N GLY A 150 -63.11 -3.53 14.99
CA GLY A 150 -61.87 -3.98 14.39
C GLY A 150 -60.64 -3.69 15.23
N ALA A 151 -59.61 -4.48 15.01
CA ALA A 151 -58.28 -4.28 15.56
C ALA A 151 -57.25 -4.57 14.47
N ASN A 152 -56.17 -3.79 14.42
CA ASN A 152 -55.12 -3.92 13.42
C ASN A 152 -53.74 -3.64 14.01
N VAL A 153 -52.72 -4.23 13.40
CA VAL A 153 -51.31 -3.98 13.66
C VAL A 153 -50.60 -3.69 12.35
N PHE A 154 -49.74 -2.68 12.36
CA PHE A 154 -48.94 -2.27 11.21
C PHE A 154 -47.46 -2.26 11.57
N PHE A 155 -46.65 -2.65 10.61
CA PHE A 155 -45.23 -2.43 10.56
C PHE A 155 -44.96 -1.43 9.44
N ASP A 156 -44.35 -0.30 9.80
CA ASP A 156 -43.95 0.74 8.86
C ASP A 156 -42.42 0.76 8.78
N ASP A 157 -41.89 0.84 7.56
CA ASP A 157 -40.46 0.87 7.27
C ASP A 157 -40.17 2.02 6.30
N ASP A 158 -39.41 3.01 6.75
CA ASP A 158 -38.80 4.03 5.91
C ASP A 158 -37.48 3.48 5.36
N PHE A 159 -37.52 3.04 4.10
CA PHE A 159 -36.38 2.41 3.44
C PHE A 159 -35.26 3.40 3.09
N THR A 160 -35.53 4.71 3.10
CA THR A 160 -34.53 5.74 2.78
C THR A 160 -33.81 6.20 4.05
N GLY A 161 -34.53 6.28 5.18
CA GLY A 161 -34.01 6.76 6.44
C GLY A 161 -33.69 5.68 7.48
N ASP A 162 -33.97 4.41 7.23
CA ASP A 162 -33.79 3.30 8.18
C ASP A 162 -34.66 3.41 9.47
N ASN A 163 -35.79 4.14 9.39
CA ASN A 163 -36.72 4.32 10.51
C ASN A 163 -37.85 3.27 10.48
N ARG A 164 -38.06 2.58 11.61
CA ARG A 164 -39.08 1.52 11.73
C ARG A 164 -40.04 1.77 12.87
N ARG A 165 -41.32 1.56 12.62
CA ARG A 165 -42.41 1.84 13.56
C ARG A 165 -43.43 0.71 13.59
N ILE A 166 -44.01 0.47 14.76
CA ILE A 166 -45.17 -0.39 14.93
C ILE A 166 -46.39 0.49 15.23
N GLY A 167 -47.48 0.27 14.50
CA GLY A 167 -48.78 0.87 14.74
C GLY A 167 -49.78 -0.13 15.31
N LEU A 168 -50.57 0.27 16.29
CA LEU A 168 -51.70 -0.51 16.80
C LEU A 168 -52.98 0.31 16.67
N GLY A 169 -54.00 -0.23 16.01
CA GLY A 169 -55.25 0.47 15.72
C GLY A 169 -56.48 -0.27 16.19
N GLY A 170 -57.47 0.49 16.68
CA GLY A 170 -58.82 0.04 16.98
C GLY A 170 -59.84 0.74 16.10
N GLU A 171 -60.87 0.02 15.67
CA GLU A 171 -61.93 0.51 14.77
C GLU A 171 -63.31 0.25 15.40
N ALA A 172 -64.21 1.24 15.34
CA ALA A 172 -65.62 1.09 15.71
C ALA A 172 -66.50 1.82 14.68
N TRP A 173 -67.09 1.07 13.75
CA TRP A 173 -67.83 1.63 12.62
C TRP A 173 -69.32 1.28 12.69
N THR A 174 -70.16 2.15 12.15
CA THR A 174 -71.58 1.93 11.89
C THR A 174 -71.94 2.51 10.52
N ASN A 175 -73.21 2.42 10.12
CA ASN A 175 -73.64 3.03 8.86
C ASN A 175 -73.36 4.54 8.90
N TYR A 176 -72.65 5.05 7.88
CA TYR A 176 -72.29 6.45 7.72
C TYR A 176 -71.33 7.04 8.78
N LEU A 177 -70.76 6.25 9.68
CA LEU A 177 -69.82 6.74 10.69
C LEU A 177 -68.70 5.73 10.94
N LYS A 178 -67.46 6.21 10.87
CA LYS A 178 -66.25 5.45 11.23
C LYS A 178 -65.51 6.16 12.35
N LEU A 179 -65.21 5.42 13.40
CA LEU A 179 -64.30 5.85 14.46
C LEU A 179 -63.06 4.97 14.42
N SER A 180 -61.89 5.58 14.54
CA SER A 180 -60.63 4.86 14.76
C SER A 180 -59.76 5.56 15.80
N ALA A 181 -58.93 4.76 16.47
CA ALA A 181 -57.90 5.23 17.37
C ALA A 181 -56.64 4.42 17.13
N ASN A 182 -55.51 5.10 16.94
CA ASN A 182 -54.24 4.47 16.58
C ASN A 182 -53.14 4.95 17.50
N THR A 183 -52.23 4.06 17.89
CA THR A 183 -50.99 4.41 18.60
C THR A 183 -49.79 3.96 17.78
N TYR A 184 -48.72 4.74 17.85
CA TYR A 184 -47.51 4.61 17.06
C TYR A 184 -46.31 4.52 18.00
N LEU A 185 -45.52 3.47 17.83
CA LEU A 185 -44.35 3.18 18.65
C LEU A 185 -43.13 3.01 17.75
N GLY A 186 -42.15 3.90 17.94
CA GLY A 186 -40.85 3.80 17.30
C GLY A 186 -40.08 2.57 17.77
N THR A 187 -39.50 1.83 16.83
CA THR A 187 -38.69 0.64 17.12
C THR A 187 -37.22 0.79 16.74
N THR A 188 -36.88 1.79 15.94
CA THR A 188 -35.47 2.15 15.68
C THR A 188 -35.00 3.15 16.73
N ASP A 189 -33.80 2.91 17.28
CA ASP A 189 -33.10 3.85 18.16
C ASP A 189 -32.51 5.03 17.37
N TRP A 190 -32.04 6.05 18.08
CA TRP A 190 -31.34 7.20 17.47
C TRP A 190 -30.21 6.77 16.53
N HIS A 191 -30.28 7.21 15.28
CA HIS A 191 -29.20 7.07 14.30
C HIS A 191 -28.97 8.39 13.56
N SER A 192 -27.89 8.49 12.79
CA SER A 192 -27.58 9.71 12.05
C SER A 192 -28.75 10.09 11.15
N SER A 193 -29.11 11.37 11.18
CA SER A 193 -30.18 11.90 10.34
C SER A 193 -29.71 12.06 8.90
N ARG A 194 -30.62 11.80 7.95
CA ARG A 194 -30.44 12.13 6.53
C ARG A 194 -30.76 13.60 6.27
N ASP A 195 -31.75 14.14 6.98
CA ASP A 195 -32.26 15.49 6.75
C ASP A 195 -31.33 16.57 7.30
N PHE A 196 -30.60 16.28 8.40
CA PHE A 196 -29.67 17.23 9.00
C PHE A 196 -28.34 16.58 9.40
N ASP A 197 -27.22 17.09 8.87
CA ASP A 197 -25.87 16.57 9.12
C ASP A 197 -25.52 16.50 10.63
N ASP A 198 -25.99 17.47 11.42
CA ASP A 198 -25.67 17.63 12.85
C ASP A 198 -26.72 17.02 13.81
N TYR A 199 -27.61 16.17 13.31
CA TYR A 199 -28.66 15.57 14.13
C TYR A 199 -28.66 14.05 14.07
N TYR A 200 -29.20 13.46 15.13
CA TYR A 200 -29.77 12.13 15.11
C TYR A 200 -31.27 12.22 14.81
N GLU A 201 -31.83 11.20 14.17
CA GLU A 201 -33.27 11.01 13.97
C GLU A 201 -33.72 9.65 14.54
N LYS A 202 -35.02 9.55 14.85
CA LYS A 202 -35.74 8.31 15.12
C LYS A 202 -37.25 8.56 14.97
N PRO A 203 -38.11 7.51 14.89
CA PRO A 203 -39.56 7.70 14.94
C PRO A 203 -40.02 8.35 16.25
N ALA A 204 -40.96 9.29 16.15
CA ALA A 204 -41.67 9.85 17.29
C ALA A 204 -42.82 8.93 17.73
N ASP A 205 -42.91 8.67 19.03
CA ASP A 205 -44.05 7.95 19.59
C ASP A 205 -45.27 8.88 19.61
N GLY A 206 -46.46 8.34 19.36
CA GLY A 206 -47.67 9.16 19.29
C GLY A 206 -48.96 8.38 19.20
N PHE A 207 -50.05 9.11 19.04
CA PHE A 207 -51.36 8.54 18.80
C PHE A 207 -52.26 9.50 18.01
N ASP A 208 -53.28 8.95 17.37
CA ASP A 208 -54.36 9.73 16.79
C ASP A 208 -55.73 9.12 17.09
N VAL A 209 -56.75 9.97 17.02
CA VAL A 209 -58.16 9.58 17.08
C VAL A 209 -58.88 10.25 15.92
N ARG A 210 -59.65 9.48 15.16
CA ARG A 210 -60.30 9.91 13.93
C ARG A 210 -61.79 9.59 13.98
N ALA A 211 -62.59 10.52 13.47
CA ALA A 211 -64.01 10.35 13.23
C ALA A 211 -64.34 10.81 11.81
N GLU A 212 -64.86 9.91 10.98
CA GLU A 212 -65.31 10.20 9.63
C GLU A 212 -66.81 9.89 9.52
N GLY A 213 -67.60 10.89 9.15
CA GLY A 213 -69.05 10.79 9.03
C GLY A 213 -69.54 11.20 7.65
N TYR A 214 -70.63 10.60 7.18
CA TYR A 214 -71.28 10.93 5.91
C TYR A 214 -72.73 11.31 6.15
N LEU A 215 -73.27 12.26 5.40
CA LEU A 215 -74.67 12.65 5.56
C LEU A 215 -75.60 11.54 5.05
N PRO A 216 -76.48 10.95 5.88
CA PRO A 216 -77.36 9.86 5.40
C PRO A 216 -78.32 10.31 4.29
N ALA A 217 -78.74 11.58 4.32
CA ALA A 217 -79.58 12.18 3.28
C ALA A 217 -78.81 12.55 2.00
N TYR A 218 -77.47 12.65 2.08
CA TYR A 218 -76.60 12.96 0.94
C TYR A 218 -75.23 12.27 1.10
N PRO A 219 -75.15 10.94 0.89
CA PRO A 219 -73.98 10.11 1.26
C PRO A 219 -72.69 10.44 0.50
N GLN A 220 -72.80 11.26 -0.55
CA GLN A 220 -71.67 11.79 -1.32
C GLN A 220 -70.87 12.80 -0.49
N LEU A 221 -71.48 13.49 0.49
CA LEU A 221 -70.80 14.47 1.32
C LEU A 221 -70.36 13.84 2.65
N GLY A 222 -69.06 13.93 2.93
CA GLY A 222 -68.43 13.48 4.16
C GLY A 222 -67.75 14.61 4.92
N ALA A 223 -67.59 14.40 6.23
CA ALA A 223 -66.81 15.25 7.12
C ALA A 223 -65.87 14.38 7.96
N LYS A 224 -64.68 14.89 8.22
CA LYS A 224 -63.64 14.23 9.00
C LYS A 224 -63.18 15.15 10.12
N VAL A 225 -62.98 14.58 11.30
CA VAL A 225 -62.29 15.23 12.41
C VAL A 225 -61.21 14.28 12.91
N MET A 226 -60.01 14.79 13.10
CA MET A 226 -58.87 14.05 13.63
C MET A 226 -58.15 14.88 14.67
N TYR A 227 -57.69 14.21 15.73
CA TYR A 227 -56.74 14.74 16.70
C TYR A 227 -55.52 13.83 16.73
N GLU A 228 -54.32 14.41 16.65
CA GLU A 228 -53.06 13.70 16.75
C GLU A 228 -52.11 14.36 17.75
N GLN A 229 -51.31 13.54 18.43
CA GLN A 229 -50.31 13.98 19.40
C GLN A 229 -49.08 13.08 19.29
N TYR A 230 -47.91 13.71 19.21
CA TYR A 230 -46.62 13.03 19.22
C TYR A 230 -45.75 13.54 20.37
N TYR A 231 -44.80 12.72 20.82
CA TYR A 231 -43.96 12.99 21.97
C TYR A 231 -42.50 13.11 21.58
N GLY A 232 -41.84 14.15 22.11
CA GLY A 232 -40.45 14.45 21.80
C GLY A 232 -40.03 15.90 22.01
N ASP A 233 -38.72 16.14 22.00
CA ASP A 233 -38.15 17.49 22.17
C ASP A 233 -38.18 18.30 20.87
N LYS A 234 -37.94 17.65 19.73
CA LYS A 234 -37.89 18.24 18.39
C LYS A 234 -38.54 17.30 17.38
N VAL A 235 -39.86 17.34 17.27
CA VAL A 235 -40.69 16.46 16.42
C VAL A 235 -41.14 17.23 15.18
N ALA A 236 -41.05 16.60 14.01
CA ALA A 236 -41.52 17.14 12.74
C ALA A 236 -42.93 16.64 12.44
N LEU A 237 -43.96 17.28 13.04
CA LEU A 237 -45.36 16.92 12.79
C LEU A 237 -45.93 17.55 11.52
N PHE A 238 -45.49 18.77 11.19
CA PHE A 238 -45.91 19.50 10.00
C PHE A 238 -44.83 19.41 8.91
N ASP A 239 -43.62 19.82 9.25
CA ASP A 239 -42.48 19.83 8.33
C ASP A 239 -41.19 19.63 9.16
N LYS A 240 -40.13 19.15 8.52
CA LYS A 240 -38.81 19.05 9.15
C LYS A 240 -38.20 20.41 9.46
N ASP A 241 -38.61 21.46 8.75
CA ASP A 241 -38.16 22.83 9.00
C ASP A 241 -38.74 23.44 10.30
N ASP A 242 -39.85 22.90 10.79
CA ASP A 242 -40.60 23.42 11.94
C ASP A 242 -40.68 22.39 13.10
N LEU A 243 -39.53 22.14 13.74
CA LEU A 243 -39.42 21.17 14.83
C LEU A 243 -40.06 21.67 16.14
N GLN A 244 -41.01 20.91 16.67
CA GLN A 244 -41.80 21.28 17.86
C GLN A 244 -41.61 20.29 19.02
N SER A 245 -41.80 20.77 20.26
CA SER A 245 -41.79 19.90 21.44
C SER A 245 -43.19 19.38 21.75
N ASN A 246 -43.34 18.06 21.82
CA ASN A 246 -44.60 17.34 22.04
C ASN A 246 -45.78 17.94 21.24
N PRO A 247 -45.68 17.99 19.89
CA PRO A 247 -46.66 18.67 19.07
C PRO A 247 -47.98 17.91 18.99
N SER A 248 -49.05 18.67 18.78
CA SER A 248 -50.41 18.17 18.58
C SER A 248 -51.08 18.92 17.44
N ALA A 249 -51.95 18.24 16.69
CA ALA A 249 -52.74 18.88 15.64
C ALA A 249 -54.20 18.40 15.66
N ILE A 250 -55.09 19.29 15.22
CA ILE A 250 -56.49 19.01 14.92
C ILE A 250 -56.69 19.21 13.42
N THR A 251 -57.25 18.21 12.76
CA THR A 251 -57.62 18.29 11.34
C THR A 251 -59.12 18.24 11.19
N VAL A 252 -59.66 19.19 10.43
CA VAL A 252 -61.07 19.20 10.00
C VAL A 252 -61.10 19.08 8.48
N GLY A 253 -61.81 18.07 7.99
CA GLY A 253 -61.86 17.73 6.58
C GLY A 253 -63.28 17.68 6.05
N MET A 254 -63.43 18.00 4.77
CA MET A 254 -64.64 17.78 3.99
C MET A 254 -64.32 16.93 2.77
N SER A 255 -65.18 15.98 2.44
CA SER A 255 -64.99 15.11 1.27
C SER A 255 -66.26 15.01 0.42
N TYR A 256 -66.07 14.91 -0.89
CA TYR A 256 -67.14 14.72 -1.87
C TYR A 256 -66.84 13.53 -2.78
N THR A 257 -67.71 12.52 -2.73
CA THR A 257 -67.62 11.28 -3.49
C THR A 257 -68.80 11.19 -4.46
N PRO A 258 -68.69 11.73 -5.68
CA PRO A 258 -69.79 11.71 -6.66
C PRO A 258 -70.16 10.28 -7.09
N VAL A 259 -69.16 9.39 -7.14
CA VAL A 259 -69.26 7.97 -7.49
C VAL A 259 -68.26 7.18 -6.62
N PRO A 260 -68.47 5.88 -6.34
CA PRO A 260 -67.57 5.11 -5.47
C PRO A 260 -66.08 5.13 -5.88
N LEU A 261 -65.79 5.26 -7.18
CA LEU A 261 -64.42 5.28 -7.70
C LEU A 261 -63.62 6.52 -7.30
N ILE A 262 -64.25 7.68 -7.10
CA ILE A 262 -63.55 8.97 -6.99
C ILE A 262 -64.04 9.74 -5.78
N THR A 263 -63.11 10.22 -4.95
CA THR A 263 -63.39 11.14 -3.84
C THR A 263 -62.45 12.34 -3.91
N ALA A 264 -63.00 13.55 -3.91
CA ALA A 264 -62.24 14.77 -3.68
C ALA A 264 -62.32 15.13 -2.18
N ALA A 265 -61.23 15.58 -1.60
CA ALA A 265 -61.18 15.98 -0.19
C ALA A 265 -60.39 17.29 -0.02
N VAL A 266 -60.77 18.07 0.99
CA VAL A 266 -60.00 19.20 1.51
C VAL A 266 -59.87 19.02 3.01
N ASP A 267 -58.64 19.04 3.51
CA ASP A 267 -58.32 18.90 4.92
C ASP A 267 -57.57 20.14 5.40
N TYR A 268 -58.09 20.78 6.44
CA TYR A 268 -57.40 21.87 7.15
C TYR A 268 -56.86 21.33 8.47
N ARG A 269 -55.54 21.27 8.60
CA ARG A 269 -54.82 20.84 9.79
C ARG A 269 -54.29 22.06 10.53
N ARG A 270 -54.52 22.13 11.84
CA ARG A 270 -54.02 23.21 12.69
C ARG A 270 -53.34 22.65 13.94
N GLY A 271 -52.13 23.11 14.19
CA GLY A 271 -51.26 22.65 15.27
C GLY A 271 -50.92 23.73 16.29
N GLN A 272 -49.91 23.41 17.09
CA GLN A 272 -49.30 24.36 18.03
C GLN A 272 -48.49 25.43 17.29
N ASP A 273 -48.15 26.52 17.99
CA ASP A 273 -47.32 27.63 17.48
C ASP A 273 -47.81 28.27 16.17
N SER A 274 -49.13 28.27 15.94
CA SER A 274 -49.77 28.79 14.73
C SER A 274 -49.38 28.06 13.44
N MET A 275 -48.88 26.82 13.54
CA MET A 275 -48.74 25.94 12.39
C MET A 275 -50.12 25.58 11.86
N ASP A 276 -50.33 25.76 10.57
CA ASP A 276 -51.47 25.24 9.85
C ASP A 276 -51.07 24.79 8.45
N GLU A 277 -51.92 23.96 7.86
CA GLU A 277 -51.69 23.41 6.55
C GLU A 277 -53.01 22.98 5.92
N THR A 278 -53.16 23.26 4.62
CA THR A 278 -54.32 22.84 3.84
C THR A 278 -53.93 21.83 2.79
N HIS A 279 -54.54 20.65 2.85
CA HIS A 279 -54.31 19.58 1.88
C HIS A 279 -55.51 19.45 0.94
N PHE A 280 -55.24 19.36 -0.36
CA PHE A 280 -56.23 19.03 -1.38
C PHE A 280 -55.94 17.63 -1.94
N GLY A 281 -56.90 16.73 -1.80
CA GLY A 281 -56.74 15.32 -2.17
C GLY A 281 -57.71 14.84 -3.24
N ILE A 282 -57.23 14.04 -4.19
CA ILE A 282 -58.06 13.24 -5.09
C ILE A 282 -57.71 11.76 -4.89
N ASN A 283 -58.73 11.00 -4.48
CA ASN A 283 -58.62 9.58 -4.18
C ASN A 283 -59.34 8.75 -5.23
N PHE A 284 -58.60 7.82 -5.85
CA PHE A 284 -59.14 6.81 -6.77
C PHE A 284 -59.22 5.47 -6.06
N ARG A 285 -60.43 4.96 -5.84
CA ARG A 285 -60.70 3.74 -5.10
C ARG A 285 -61.29 2.68 -6.02
N TYR A 286 -60.57 1.57 -6.21
CA TYR A 286 -61.04 0.43 -6.99
C TYR A 286 -61.43 -0.75 -6.08
N ASN A 287 -62.69 -1.16 -6.13
CA ASN A 287 -63.20 -2.31 -5.39
C ASN A 287 -63.25 -3.53 -6.29
N PHE A 288 -62.37 -4.49 -6.03
CA PHE A 288 -62.36 -5.76 -6.76
C PHE A 288 -63.62 -6.56 -6.45
N GLY A 289 -64.20 -7.18 -7.48
CA GLY A 289 -65.47 -7.91 -7.39
C GLY A 289 -66.73 -7.05 -7.62
N GLN A 290 -66.60 -5.72 -7.72
CA GLN A 290 -67.68 -4.86 -8.23
C GLN A 290 -67.46 -4.52 -9.71
N THR A 291 -68.54 -4.45 -10.48
CA THR A 291 -68.47 -4.03 -11.89
C THR A 291 -68.09 -2.55 -11.99
N LEU A 292 -67.42 -2.15 -13.08
CA LEU A 292 -67.08 -0.75 -13.32
C LEU A 292 -68.32 0.15 -13.34
N SER A 293 -69.46 -0.36 -13.86
CA SER A 293 -70.74 0.35 -13.86
C SER A 293 -71.23 0.70 -12.44
N GLN A 294 -71.09 -0.23 -11.48
CA GLN A 294 -71.41 0.03 -10.07
C GLN A 294 -70.46 1.06 -9.47
N GLN A 295 -69.17 0.96 -9.75
CA GLN A 295 -68.16 1.89 -9.22
C GLN A 295 -68.25 3.31 -9.80
N LEU A 296 -68.89 3.47 -10.96
CA LEU A 296 -69.19 4.75 -11.60
C LEU A 296 -70.65 5.21 -11.38
N SER A 297 -71.43 4.51 -10.56
CA SER A 297 -72.81 4.88 -10.27
C SER A 297 -72.93 5.70 -8.99
N SER A 298 -73.54 6.88 -9.09
CA SER A 298 -73.75 7.76 -7.94
C SER A 298 -74.70 7.17 -6.88
N SER A 299 -75.63 6.29 -7.28
CA SER A 299 -76.52 5.60 -6.34
C SER A 299 -75.78 4.60 -5.45
N GLU A 300 -74.66 4.05 -5.91
CA GLU A 300 -73.87 3.07 -5.17
C GLU A 300 -73.05 3.70 -4.04
N VAL A 301 -72.93 5.03 -4.01
CA VAL A 301 -72.27 5.73 -2.89
C VAL A 301 -73.00 5.46 -1.57
N GLN A 302 -74.33 5.31 -1.58
CA GLN A 302 -75.07 4.95 -0.37
C GLN A 302 -74.66 3.57 0.15
N ASN A 303 -74.51 2.59 -0.74
CA ASN A 303 -74.06 1.25 -0.38
C ASN A 303 -72.62 1.28 0.16
N LEU A 304 -71.75 2.11 -0.42
CA LEU A 304 -70.37 2.32 0.04
C LEU A 304 -70.30 2.76 1.51
N ARG A 305 -71.24 3.61 1.96
CA ARG A 305 -71.27 4.14 3.34
C ARG A 305 -71.96 3.22 4.34
N SER A 306 -72.59 2.13 3.88
CA SER A 306 -73.14 1.11 4.76
C SER A 306 -72.02 0.27 5.39
N LEU A 307 -72.32 -0.41 6.49
CA LEU A 307 -71.39 -1.37 7.11
C LEU A 307 -70.96 -2.51 6.16
N ALA A 308 -71.87 -2.95 5.30
CA ALA A 308 -71.58 -4.00 4.33
C ALA A 308 -70.63 -3.51 3.24
N GLY A 309 -70.85 -2.29 2.73
CA GLY A 309 -70.01 -1.70 1.69
C GLY A 309 -68.65 -1.20 2.20
N SER A 310 -68.61 -0.69 3.43
CA SER A 310 -67.37 -0.19 4.04
C SER A 310 -66.47 -1.29 4.62
N ARG A 311 -66.92 -2.56 4.65
CA ARG A 311 -66.15 -3.68 5.20
C ARG A 311 -64.73 -3.79 4.64
N TYR A 312 -64.51 -3.42 3.38
CA TYR A 312 -63.21 -3.49 2.69
C TYR A 312 -62.45 -2.16 2.66
N ASP A 313 -62.94 -1.14 3.36
CA ASP A 313 -62.24 0.15 3.43
C ASP A 313 -60.88 -0.03 4.08
N LEU A 314 -59.90 0.75 3.64
CA LEU A 314 -58.57 0.74 4.23
C LEU A 314 -58.64 1.18 5.70
N VAL A 315 -57.64 0.77 6.47
CA VAL A 315 -57.51 1.21 7.86
C VAL A 315 -57.24 2.72 7.90
N GLU A 316 -58.02 3.44 8.70
CA GLU A 316 -57.88 4.88 8.90
C GLU A 316 -56.84 5.17 9.99
N ARG A 317 -55.61 5.47 9.54
CA ARG A 317 -54.41 5.74 10.35
C ARG A 317 -53.44 6.67 9.61
N ASN A 318 -52.46 7.21 10.34
CA ASN A 318 -51.29 7.87 9.76
C ASN A 318 -50.27 6.80 9.35
N ASN A 319 -50.06 6.65 8.05
CA ASN A 319 -49.11 5.66 7.52
C ASN A 319 -47.69 6.23 7.34
N GLU A 320 -47.51 7.53 7.56
CA GLU A 320 -46.22 8.20 7.52
C GLU A 320 -45.56 8.18 8.89
N ILE A 321 -44.25 8.04 8.91
CA ILE A 321 -43.46 7.97 10.13
C ILE A 321 -43.08 9.40 10.52
N VAL A 322 -43.84 9.98 11.45
CA VAL A 322 -43.45 11.24 12.11
C VAL A 322 -42.12 11.02 12.83
N LEU A 323 -41.13 11.86 12.55
CA LEU A 323 -39.77 11.74 13.09
C LEU A 323 -39.54 12.74 14.22
N GLN A 324 -38.67 12.34 15.15
CA GLN A 324 -38.07 13.23 16.14
C GLN A 324 -36.56 13.32 15.89
N TYR A 325 -36.03 14.52 16.10
CA TYR A 325 -34.64 14.86 15.94
C TYR A 325 -33.98 15.17 17.29
N LYS A 326 -32.68 14.92 17.36
CA LYS A 326 -31.85 15.28 18.52
C LYS A 326 -30.53 15.79 18.00
N GLN A 327 -30.26 17.07 18.29
CA GLN A 327 -28.99 17.68 17.89
C GLN A 327 -27.84 16.90 18.55
N LYS A 328 -26.82 16.57 17.75
CA LYS A 328 -25.57 16.04 18.26
C LYS A 328 -25.03 17.06 19.26
N LYS A 329 -24.85 16.66 20.53
CA LYS A 329 -24.38 17.60 21.55
C LYS A 329 -23.00 18.07 21.12
N GLN A 330 -22.70 19.37 21.26
CA GLN A 330 -21.32 19.87 21.11
C GLN A 330 -20.31 19.22 22.08
N ALA A 331 -20.78 18.42 23.06
CA ALA A 331 -19.92 17.54 23.86
C ALA A 331 -19.29 16.39 23.05
N ASP A 332 -19.76 16.10 21.83
CA ASP A 332 -19.09 15.21 20.87
C ASP A 332 -18.26 16.00 19.84
N ALA A 333 -18.23 17.34 19.92
CA ALA A 333 -17.42 18.15 19.02
C ALA A 333 -15.96 18.16 19.49
N VAL A 334 -15.05 17.97 18.54
CA VAL A 334 -13.62 18.13 18.77
C VAL A 334 -13.38 19.57 19.21
N ALA A 335 -12.84 19.76 20.42
CA ALA A 335 -12.47 21.08 20.94
C ALA A 335 -10.94 21.27 20.95
N ASN A 336 -10.17 20.18 20.95
CA ASN A 336 -8.73 20.20 20.82
C ASN A 336 -8.23 18.98 20.05
N MET A 337 -7.12 19.17 19.34
CA MET A 337 -6.42 18.12 18.62
C MET A 337 -4.94 18.16 18.96
N LEU A 338 -4.34 16.98 19.12
CA LEU A 338 -2.90 16.77 19.21
C LEU A 338 -2.45 15.90 18.05
N LEU A 339 -1.58 16.40 17.19
CA LEU A 339 -0.98 15.62 16.10
C LEU A 339 0.40 15.14 16.51
N THR A 340 0.67 13.87 16.23
CA THR A 340 1.94 13.21 16.52
C THR A 340 2.37 12.36 15.34
N THR A 341 3.64 12.45 14.98
CA THR A 341 4.25 11.54 14.00
C THR A 341 4.66 10.28 14.74
N VAL A 342 3.98 9.17 14.49
CA VAL A 342 4.19 7.89 15.19
C VAL A 342 5.16 6.95 14.45
N LYS A 343 5.30 7.14 13.14
CA LYS A 343 6.33 6.51 12.32
C LYS A 343 6.94 7.56 11.41
N ASP A 344 8.25 7.74 11.51
CA ASP A 344 9.00 8.79 10.81
C ASP A 344 10.28 8.23 10.16
N ASN A 345 10.91 9.02 9.29
CA ASN A 345 12.17 8.68 8.63
C ASN A 345 12.11 7.43 7.73
N SER A 346 10.95 7.16 7.12
CA SER A 346 10.85 6.12 6.09
C SER A 346 11.64 6.49 4.82
N PRO A 347 12.14 5.51 4.06
CA PRO A 347 12.78 5.75 2.78
C PRO A 347 11.83 6.44 1.79
N ALA A 348 12.34 7.44 1.07
CA ALA A 348 11.63 8.12 0.00
C ALA A 348 11.56 7.26 -1.29
N ASP A 349 10.87 6.12 -1.23
CA ASP A 349 10.71 5.16 -2.34
C ASP A 349 9.30 5.13 -2.93
N GLY A 350 8.39 5.96 -2.42
CA GLY A 350 6.97 5.99 -2.81
C GLY A 350 6.12 4.84 -2.26
N VAL A 351 6.69 3.94 -1.46
CA VAL A 351 6.03 2.75 -0.92
C VAL A 351 6.06 2.74 0.61
N ALA A 352 7.23 2.97 1.21
CA ALA A 352 7.40 3.02 2.65
C ALA A 352 6.72 4.26 3.22
N ALA A 353 5.70 4.04 4.05
CA ALA A 353 4.92 5.13 4.62
C ALA A 353 5.45 5.59 5.98
N ASN A 354 5.46 6.91 6.19
CA ASN A 354 5.39 7.51 7.51
C ASN A 354 3.93 7.55 7.97
N THR A 355 3.70 7.63 9.28
CA THR A 355 2.35 7.61 9.87
C THR A 355 2.21 8.77 10.85
N VAL A 356 1.16 9.56 10.65
CA VAL A 356 0.76 10.65 11.55
C VAL A 356 -0.58 10.28 12.18
N THR A 357 -0.69 10.48 13.48
CA THR A 357 -1.89 10.22 14.28
C THR A 357 -2.34 11.52 14.93
N VAL A 358 -3.63 11.83 14.79
CA VAL A 358 -4.33 12.84 15.59
C VAL A 358 -5.00 12.17 16.78
N ARG A 359 -4.96 12.83 17.93
CA ARG A 359 -5.81 12.56 19.08
C ARG A 359 -6.75 13.74 19.30
N ALA A 360 -8.05 13.48 19.23
CA ALA A 360 -9.10 14.48 19.39
C ALA A 360 -9.73 14.41 20.79
N THR A 361 -9.87 15.57 21.43
CA THR A 361 -10.51 15.70 22.75
C THR A 361 -11.52 16.83 22.77
N THR A 362 -12.51 16.72 23.64
CA THR A 362 -13.42 17.79 24.04
C THR A 362 -12.71 18.83 24.92
N SER A 363 -13.41 19.92 25.26
CA SER A 363 -12.86 21.02 26.08
C SER A 363 -12.54 20.60 27.52
N ASP A 364 -13.23 19.58 28.03
CA ASP A 364 -12.98 18.96 29.33
C ASP A 364 -11.93 17.82 29.29
N GLY A 365 -11.37 17.53 28.11
CA GLY A 365 -10.31 16.53 27.92
C GLY A 365 -10.80 15.10 27.66
N THR A 366 -12.11 14.88 27.53
CA THR A 366 -12.70 13.59 27.14
C THR A 366 -12.34 13.23 25.69
N LEU A 367 -12.17 11.93 25.40
CA LEU A 367 -11.80 11.45 24.06
C LEU A 367 -13.03 11.45 23.14
N VAL A 368 -12.87 11.99 21.93
CA VAL A 368 -13.96 12.10 20.95
C VAL A 368 -13.90 10.94 19.98
N ARG A 369 -14.90 10.07 20.00
CA ARG A 369 -15.06 8.96 19.05
C ARG A 369 -15.84 9.40 17.81
N ASN A 370 -15.52 8.81 16.66
CA ASN A 370 -16.19 9.04 15.37
C ASN A 370 -16.15 10.49 14.87
N ALA A 371 -15.19 11.30 15.34
CA ALA A 371 -14.96 12.62 14.77
C ALA A 371 -14.36 12.51 13.38
N VAL A 372 -14.95 13.20 12.41
CA VAL A 372 -14.41 13.29 11.05
C VAL A 372 -13.16 14.17 11.05
N ILE A 373 -12.08 13.63 10.51
CA ILE A 373 -10.80 14.30 10.31
C ILE A 373 -10.54 14.39 8.81
N SER A 374 -10.40 15.61 8.29
CA SER A 374 -9.91 15.86 6.94
C SER A 374 -8.39 16.02 6.97
N TRP A 375 -7.70 15.29 6.11
CA TRP A 375 -6.25 15.30 6.01
C TRP A 375 -5.80 16.07 4.77
N SER A 376 -4.77 16.90 4.91
CA SER A 376 -4.15 17.56 3.76
C SER A 376 -2.64 17.65 3.96
N ILE A 377 -1.91 17.85 2.86
CA ILE A 377 -0.48 18.17 2.90
C ILE A 377 -0.38 19.66 2.64
N ILE A 378 0.10 20.42 3.62
CA ILE A 378 0.35 21.86 3.46
C ILE A 378 1.84 22.12 3.54
N GLY A 379 2.41 22.41 2.37
CA GLY A 379 3.84 22.66 2.23
C GLY A 379 4.66 21.37 2.05
N GLY A 380 5.41 21.34 0.94
CA GLY A 380 6.52 20.42 0.68
C GLY A 380 7.34 21.02 -0.48
N ALA A 381 8.66 21.08 -0.48
CA ALA A 381 9.69 20.68 0.48
C ALA A 381 10.62 21.88 0.73
N GLN A 382 11.24 22.00 1.90
CA GLN A 382 12.22 23.07 2.13
C GLN A 382 13.42 22.88 1.17
N LYS A 383 13.59 23.88 0.29
CA LYS A 383 14.61 24.06 -0.74
C LYS A 383 16.03 23.74 -0.27
N THR A 384 16.67 22.74 -0.87
CA THR A 384 18.13 22.77 -1.11
C THR A 384 18.38 23.22 -2.56
N ALA A 385 19.57 23.74 -2.86
CA ALA A 385 19.85 24.80 -3.84
C ALA A 385 19.56 24.58 -5.35
N THR A 386 18.77 23.60 -5.77
CA THR A 386 18.47 23.33 -7.19
C THR A 386 16.99 22.94 -7.37
N GLY A 387 16.20 23.83 -7.97
CA GLY A 387 14.73 23.85 -7.85
C GLY A 387 13.93 22.89 -8.73
N SER A 388 12.81 22.42 -8.16
CA SER A 388 11.49 22.26 -8.77
C SER A 388 10.46 21.95 -7.67
N THR A 389 9.33 22.66 -7.66
CA THR A 389 8.26 22.58 -6.63
C THR A 389 7.06 21.78 -7.12
N ALA A 390 6.97 20.53 -6.69
CA ALA A 390 5.73 19.79 -6.50
C ALA A 390 6.02 18.72 -5.42
N SER A 391 5.32 18.79 -4.28
CA SER A 391 5.40 17.73 -3.27
C SER A 391 4.77 16.47 -3.86
N ASP A 392 5.58 15.46 -4.17
CA ASP A 392 5.12 14.16 -4.63
C ASP A 392 4.53 13.29 -3.50
N ALA A 393 4.45 13.85 -2.30
CA ALA A 393 3.89 13.18 -1.14
C ALA A 393 2.39 12.88 -1.36
N GLN A 394 1.97 11.69 -0.98
CA GLN A 394 0.60 11.19 -1.14
C GLN A 394 0.06 10.69 0.19
N LEU A 395 -1.20 11.00 0.48
CA LEU A 395 -1.93 10.48 1.63
C LEU A 395 -2.63 9.17 1.25
N SER A 396 -2.72 8.23 2.20
CA SER A 396 -3.50 7.01 2.00
C SER A 396 -5.01 7.25 1.95
N ALA A 397 -5.47 8.36 2.52
CA ALA A 397 -6.87 8.81 2.51
C ALA A 397 -6.93 10.33 2.77
N GLU A 398 -7.92 11.01 2.19
CA GLU A 398 -8.18 12.44 2.41
C GLU A 398 -9.04 12.70 3.66
N SER A 399 -9.67 11.64 4.19
CA SER A 399 -10.46 11.72 5.42
C SER A 399 -10.36 10.43 6.24
N GLY A 400 -10.67 10.54 7.54
CA GLY A 400 -10.77 9.42 8.46
C GLY A 400 -11.68 9.77 9.65
N VAL A 401 -11.98 8.78 10.48
CA VAL A 401 -12.75 8.99 11.72
C VAL A 401 -11.96 8.53 12.93
N THR A 402 -12.13 9.21 14.06
CA THR A 402 -11.47 8.82 15.31
C THR A 402 -12.08 7.54 15.89
N ASP A 403 -11.23 6.68 16.46
CA ASP A 403 -11.63 5.45 17.14
C ASP A 403 -12.16 5.70 18.56
N GLY A 404 -12.42 4.64 19.33
CA GLY A 404 -12.86 4.74 20.72
C GLY A 404 -11.84 5.36 21.69
N ASN A 405 -10.59 5.54 21.25
CA ASN A 405 -9.53 6.23 22.00
C ASN A 405 -9.32 7.67 21.52
N GLY A 406 -10.19 8.17 20.63
CA GLY A 406 -10.10 9.49 20.05
C GLY A 406 -8.99 9.63 19.01
N ASN A 407 -8.46 8.53 18.47
CA ASN A 407 -7.34 8.56 17.54
C ASN A 407 -7.79 8.32 16.10
N ALA A 408 -7.24 9.09 15.15
CA ALA A 408 -7.29 8.77 13.72
C ALA A 408 -5.87 8.87 13.15
N SER A 409 -5.53 8.01 12.19
CA SER A 409 -4.19 7.98 11.60
C SER A 409 -4.26 8.03 10.08
N VAL A 410 -3.24 8.64 9.48
CA VAL A 410 -3.04 8.65 8.03
C VAL A 410 -1.61 8.24 7.71
N ASN A 411 -1.47 7.45 6.64
CA ASN A 411 -0.17 7.09 6.09
C ASN A 411 0.19 8.08 4.98
N ILE A 412 1.47 8.46 4.93
CA ILE A 412 2.02 9.36 3.93
C ILE A 412 3.18 8.63 3.24
N THR A 413 3.24 8.66 1.92
CA THR A 413 4.38 8.17 1.11
C THR A 413 4.94 9.29 0.26
N SER A 414 6.22 9.21 -0.14
CA SER A 414 6.88 10.16 -1.05
C SER A 414 8.05 9.47 -1.76
N LYS A 415 8.39 9.91 -2.99
CA LYS A 415 9.60 9.50 -3.73
C LYS A 415 10.73 10.52 -3.59
N THR A 416 10.51 11.60 -2.83
CA THR A 416 11.44 12.69 -2.62
C THR A 416 11.80 12.78 -1.15
N ALA A 417 13.10 12.71 -0.84
CA ALA A 417 13.55 12.87 0.54
C ALA A 417 13.36 14.32 1.01
N GLY A 418 13.06 14.49 2.29
CA GLY A 418 12.83 15.79 2.90
C GLY A 418 11.63 15.82 3.82
N GLN A 419 11.37 17.01 4.36
CA GLN A 419 10.26 17.24 5.28
C GLN A 419 8.95 17.50 4.51
N VAL A 420 7.88 16.84 4.96
CA VAL A 420 6.50 17.02 4.54
C VAL A 420 5.69 17.45 5.76
N THR A 421 4.82 18.44 5.60
CA THR A 421 3.91 18.89 6.68
C THR A 421 2.49 18.42 6.39
N VAL A 422 1.94 17.66 7.34
CA VAL A 422 0.58 17.11 7.29
C VAL A 422 -0.33 17.96 8.17
N GLN A 423 -1.51 18.29 7.68
CA GLN A 423 -2.59 18.93 8.44
C GLN A 423 -3.71 17.94 8.71
N ALA A 424 -4.27 18.04 9.89
CA ALA A 424 -5.58 17.48 10.22
C ALA A 424 -6.53 18.63 10.55
N THR A 425 -7.74 18.56 10.01
CA THR A 425 -8.81 19.52 10.25
C THR A 425 -10.07 18.78 10.71
N SER A 426 -10.76 19.31 11.73
CA SER A 426 -12.05 18.85 12.19
C SER A 426 -12.89 20.06 12.60
N GLY A 427 -13.97 20.34 11.86
CA GLY A 427 -14.67 21.63 11.95
C GLY A 427 -13.70 22.80 11.69
N ASP A 428 -13.69 23.77 12.60
CA ASP A 428 -12.83 24.96 12.52
C ASP A 428 -11.42 24.76 13.10
N ILE A 429 -11.12 23.59 13.67
CA ILE A 429 -9.84 23.32 14.32
C ILE A 429 -8.90 22.69 13.31
N SER A 430 -7.70 23.27 13.18
CA SER A 430 -6.61 22.65 12.43
C SER A 430 -5.34 22.53 13.26
N ARG A 431 -4.57 21.47 12.97
CA ARG A 431 -3.26 21.21 13.54
C ARG A 431 -2.35 20.67 12.47
N THR A 432 -1.05 20.88 12.64
CA THR A 432 -0.03 20.38 11.72
C THR A 432 1.02 19.55 12.46
N ALA A 433 1.58 18.59 11.75
CA ALA A 433 2.78 17.86 12.16
C ALA A 433 3.71 17.70 10.96
N ALA A 434 5.01 17.80 11.22
CA ALA A 434 6.04 17.53 10.25
C ALA A 434 6.48 16.06 10.32
N THR A 435 6.78 15.48 9.17
CA THR A 435 7.39 14.16 9.02
C THR A 435 8.49 14.24 7.95
N THR A 436 9.53 13.43 8.09
CA THR A 436 10.70 13.48 7.22
C THR A 436 10.86 12.14 6.50
N PHE A 437 11.10 12.19 5.18
CA PHE A 437 11.56 11.02 4.42
C PHE A 437 13.06 11.09 4.23
N VAL A 438 13.73 9.95 4.42
CA VAL A 438 15.18 9.82 4.21
C VAL A 438 15.47 9.37 2.79
N GLN A 439 16.66 9.67 2.31
CA GLN A 439 17.08 9.29 0.96
C GLN A 439 17.06 7.75 0.80
N SER A 440 16.43 7.28 -0.29
CA SER A 440 16.34 5.86 -0.61
C SER A 440 17.27 5.51 -1.77
N VAL A 441 18.13 4.51 -1.57
CA VAL A 441 18.99 3.99 -2.65
C VAL A 441 18.12 3.21 -3.61
N GLY A 442 18.04 3.64 -4.87
CA GLY A 442 17.34 2.93 -5.94
C GLY A 442 18.19 1.82 -6.54
N SER A 443 19.44 2.10 -6.89
CA SER A 443 20.34 1.14 -7.52
C SER A 443 21.80 1.30 -7.10
N LEU A 444 22.53 0.18 -7.18
CA LEU A 444 23.98 0.08 -7.03
C LEU A 444 24.54 -0.48 -8.33
N ASN A 445 25.45 0.26 -8.98
CA ASN A 445 26.16 -0.21 -10.16
C ASN A 445 27.64 -0.37 -9.82
N LEU A 446 28.07 -1.62 -9.63
CA LEU A 446 29.44 -1.97 -9.26
C LEU A 446 30.21 -2.45 -10.50
N THR A 447 31.37 -1.85 -10.74
CA THR A 447 32.27 -2.21 -11.84
C THR A 447 33.70 -2.41 -11.35
N LEU A 448 34.48 -3.21 -12.07
CA LEU A 448 35.91 -3.36 -11.81
C LEU A 448 36.68 -2.29 -12.58
N THR A 449 37.56 -1.58 -11.90
CA THR A 449 38.49 -0.61 -12.49
C THR A 449 39.88 -1.22 -12.69
N GLN A 450 40.21 -2.28 -11.96
CA GLN A 450 41.42 -3.09 -12.13
C GLN A 450 41.14 -4.55 -11.78
N ASN A 451 41.61 -5.49 -12.61
CA ASN A 451 41.38 -6.92 -12.45
C ASN A 451 42.56 -7.75 -12.98
N ASN A 452 42.62 -9.04 -12.58
CA ASN A 452 43.65 -10.00 -12.97
C ASN A 452 45.07 -9.65 -12.47
N SER A 453 45.18 -8.98 -11.31
CA SER A 453 46.47 -8.74 -10.68
C SER A 453 47.10 -10.04 -10.15
N PRO A 454 48.45 -10.12 -10.07
CA PRO A 454 49.14 -11.26 -9.48
C PRO A 454 48.74 -11.50 -8.01
N ALA A 455 48.59 -12.76 -7.63
CA ALA A 455 48.26 -13.17 -6.26
C ALA A 455 49.49 -13.13 -5.32
N ASP A 456 50.21 -12.01 -5.27
CA ASP A 456 51.45 -11.85 -4.48
C ASP A 456 51.23 -11.18 -3.10
N GLY A 457 49.97 -10.89 -2.74
CA GLY A 457 49.58 -10.19 -1.51
C GLY A 457 49.77 -8.67 -1.52
N SER A 458 50.38 -8.10 -2.56
CA SER A 458 50.72 -6.67 -2.70
C SER A 458 50.05 -6.01 -3.90
N SER A 459 49.95 -6.70 -5.03
CA SER A 459 49.29 -6.28 -6.25
C SER A 459 47.78 -6.24 -6.03
N GLN A 460 47.13 -5.15 -6.47
CA GLN A 460 45.75 -4.83 -6.13
C GLN A 460 44.80 -5.04 -7.30
N ASN A 461 43.62 -5.57 -7.02
CA ASN A 461 42.44 -5.34 -7.86
C ASN A 461 41.65 -4.16 -7.27
N ALA A 462 40.84 -3.52 -8.11
CA ALA A 462 40.07 -2.34 -7.72
C ALA A 462 38.68 -2.33 -8.35
N GLY A 463 37.74 -1.71 -7.65
CA GLY A 463 36.36 -1.52 -8.12
C GLY A 463 35.79 -0.17 -7.72
N GLU A 464 34.73 0.22 -8.42
CA GLU A 464 33.97 1.45 -8.17
C GLU A 464 32.47 1.13 -8.19
N VAL A 465 31.75 1.58 -7.16
CA VAL A 465 30.29 1.55 -7.13
C VAL A 465 29.73 2.94 -7.36
N THR A 466 28.74 3.04 -8.24
CA THR A 466 27.89 4.23 -8.40
C THR A 466 26.54 3.98 -7.76
N VAL A 467 26.11 4.89 -6.87
CA VAL A 467 24.83 4.81 -6.16
C VAL A 467 23.87 5.84 -6.74
N LYS A 468 22.66 5.38 -7.07
CA LYS A 468 21.58 6.24 -7.57
C LYS A 468 20.30 6.05 -6.76
N ASP A 469 19.50 7.10 -6.67
CA ASP A 469 18.16 7.07 -6.10
C ASP A 469 17.16 6.33 -7.02
N ILE A 470 15.90 6.24 -6.60
CA ILE A 470 14.83 5.60 -7.38
C ILE A 470 14.50 6.36 -8.69
N ASN A 471 14.82 7.64 -8.75
CA ASN A 471 14.61 8.51 -9.91
C ASN A 471 15.81 8.50 -10.88
N GLY A 472 16.88 7.78 -10.54
CA GLY A 472 18.10 7.65 -11.35
C GLY A 472 19.15 8.74 -11.11
N ASN A 473 18.97 9.62 -10.13
CA ASN A 473 19.95 10.64 -9.77
C ASN A 473 21.06 10.06 -8.91
N VAL A 474 22.28 10.56 -9.05
CA VAL A 474 23.42 10.14 -8.21
C VAL A 474 23.25 10.61 -6.77
N MET A 475 23.63 9.77 -5.80
CA MET A 475 23.47 10.06 -4.38
C MET A 475 24.82 10.25 -3.69
N SER A 476 25.06 11.42 -3.11
CA SER A 476 26.27 11.74 -2.35
C SER A 476 26.11 11.41 -0.86
N GLY A 477 27.20 11.06 -0.17
CA GLY A 477 27.21 10.80 1.27
C GLY A 477 26.58 9.46 1.70
N VAL A 478 26.28 8.57 0.75
CA VAL A 478 25.68 7.26 1.06
C VAL A 478 26.75 6.32 1.60
N ALA A 479 26.55 5.77 2.80
CA ALA A 479 27.46 4.81 3.41
C ALA A 479 27.55 3.50 2.62
N ILE A 480 28.78 3.05 2.35
CA ILE A 480 29.09 1.82 1.61
C ILE A 480 29.81 0.83 2.51
N ASN A 481 29.37 -0.43 2.49
CA ASN A 481 30.08 -1.53 3.09
C ASN A 481 30.61 -2.45 1.97
N TRP A 482 31.92 -2.70 2.01
CA TRP A 482 32.63 -3.53 1.05
C TRP A 482 32.95 -4.90 1.63
N SER A 483 32.87 -5.94 0.80
CA SER A 483 33.38 -7.26 1.15
C SER A 483 33.98 -7.95 -0.07
N VAL A 484 34.94 -8.83 0.22
CA VAL A 484 35.59 -9.71 -0.75
C VAL A 484 35.65 -11.11 -0.15
N ASN A 485 35.61 -12.14 -0.99
CA ASN A 485 35.66 -13.53 -0.55
C ASN A 485 37.02 -14.19 -0.86
N ASN A 486 37.11 -15.51 -0.64
CA ASN A 486 38.26 -16.35 -1.00
C ASN A 486 39.60 -15.79 -0.48
N GLU A 487 39.60 -15.42 0.82
CA GLU A 487 40.79 -14.96 1.56
C GLU A 487 41.40 -13.63 1.07
N ALA A 488 40.76 -12.97 0.08
CA ALA A 488 41.16 -11.63 -0.34
C ALA A 488 40.97 -10.62 0.81
N LYS A 489 41.77 -9.55 0.79
CA LYS A 489 41.79 -8.52 1.83
C LYS A 489 41.61 -7.14 1.23
N VAL A 490 40.62 -6.40 1.74
CA VAL A 490 40.49 -4.96 1.44
C VAL A 490 41.64 -4.21 2.09
N VAL A 491 42.36 -3.42 1.29
CA VAL A 491 43.53 -2.64 1.74
C VAL A 491 43.26 -1.14 1.76
N ALA A 492 42.30 -0.66 0.96
CA ALA A 492 41.80 0.71 1.00
C ALA A 492 40.36 0.76 0.47
N SER A 493 39.51 1.61 1.04
CA SER A 493 38.13 1.79 0.56
C SER A 493 37.53 3.12 1.01
N ASP A 494 36.69 3.70 0.16
CA ASP A 494 35.78 4.78 0.55
C ASP A 494 34.62 4.22 1.39
N VAL A 495 34.29 4.90 2.48
CA VAL A 495 33.17 4.53 3.37
C VAL A 495 31.84 5.19 2.97
N GLN A 496 31.88 6.21 2.11
CA GLN A 496 30.71 6.93 1.61
C GLN A 496 30.91 7.37 0.16
N THR A 497 29.82 7.63 -0.56
CA THR A 497 29.88 8.18 -1.92
C THR A 497 30.25 9.66 -1.97
N ASN A 498 31.01 10.06 -2.99
CA ASN A 498 31.36 11.45 -3.28
C ASN A 498 30.20 12.23 -3.93
N ALA A 499 30.43 13.48 -4.37
CA ALA A 499 29.42 14.35 -4.99
C ALA A 499 28.84 13.77 -6.30
N GLN A 500 29.56 12.86 -6.96
CA GLN A 500 29.15 12.16 -8.18
C GLN A 500 28.49 10.81 -7.88
N GLY A 501 28.25 10.49 -6.60
CA GLY A 501 27.64 9.24 -6.16
C GLY A 501 28.53 8.01 -6.29
N LYS A 502 29.86 8.20 -6.32
CA LYS A 502 30.84 7.13 -6.50
C LYS A 502 31.63 6.84 -5.23
N ALA A 503 31.98 5.57 -5.02
CA ALA A 503 32.89 5.11 -3.97
C ALA A 503 33.78 3.98 -4.54
N SER A 504 35.05 3.94 -4.15
CA SER A 504 36.04 2.99 -4.66
C SER A 504 36.61 2.07 -3.58
N VAL A 505 37.15 0.93 -4.01
CA VAL A 505 37.79 -0.07 -3.15
C VAL A 505 39.01 -0.67 -3.84
N HIS A 506 40.03 -1.00 -3.05
CA HIS A 506 41.23 -1.73 -3.46
C HIS A 506 41.43 -2.92 -2.53
N TYR A 507 41.79 -4.06 -3.11
CA TYR A 507 41.98 -5.30 -2.37
C TYR A 507 43.09 -6.15 -2.98
N THR A 508 43.75 -6.96 -2.16
CA THR A 508 44.82 -7.89 -2.56
C THR A 508 44.45 -9.33 -2.23
N ASN A 509 45.17 -10.29 -2.79
CA ASN A 509 45.09 -11.70 -2.41
C ASN A 509 46.46 -12.37 -2.56
N THR A 510 46.74 -13.40 -1.75
CA THR A 510 47.92 -14.28 -1.87
C THR A 510 47.59 -15.60 -2.57
N LYS A 511 46.32 -15.81 -2.92
CA LYS A 511 45.83 -17.02 -3.58
C LYS A 511 45.24 -16.66 -4.94
N ALA A 512 45.75 -17.31 -5.98
CA ALA A 512 45.20 -17.16 -7.32
C ALA A 512 43.80 -17.78 -7.42
N GLY A 513 42.96 -17.21 -8.26
CA GLY A 513 41.59 -17.67 -8.51
C GLY A 513 40.57 -16.55 -8.49
N ALA A 514 39.30 -16.94 -8.65
CA ALA A 514 38.18 -16.01 -8.64
C ALA A 514 37.95 -15.41 -7.24
N VAL A 515 37.61 -14.12 -7.22
CA VAL A 515 37.21 -13.35 -6.04
C VAL A 515 35.97 -12.55 -6.40
N THR A 516 34.91 -12.67 -5.61
CA THR A 516 33.71 -11.84 -5.74
C THR A 516 33.89 -10.58 -4.89
N LEU A 517 33.81 -9.42 -5.53
CA LEU A 517 33.72 -8.13 -4.86
C LEU A 517 32.25 -7.77 -4.67
N THR A 518 31.87 -7.38 -3.46
CA THR A 518 30.51 -6.96 -3.12
C THR A 518 30.53 -5.57 -2.47
N ALA A 519 29.62 -4.72 -2.93
CA ALA A 519 29.30 -3.42 -2.35
C ALA A 519 27.86 -3.44 -1.83
N SER A 520 27.62 -2.86 -0.66
CA SER A 520 26.28 -2.78 -0.08
C SER A 520 25.99 -1.41 0.54
N ALA A 521 24.76 -0.94 0.34
CA ALA A 521 24.29 0.37 0.82
C ALA A 521 22.78 0.32 1.06
N ALA A 522 22.32 0.84 2.21
CA ALA A 522 20.89 0.94 2.57
C ALA A 522 20.09 -0.35 2.29
N GLY A 523 20.65 -1.51 2.64
CA GLY A 523 20.02 -2.83 2.47
C GLY A 523 20.06 -3.41 1.05
N LYS A 524 20.65 -2.71 0.06
CA LYS A 524 20.89 -3.23 -1.29
C LYS A 524 22.34 -3.72 -1.44
N THR A 525 22.56 -4.68 -2.34
CA THR A 525 23.86 -5.27 -2.63
C THR A 525 24.11 -5.34 -4.15
N ALA A 526 25.33 -5.04 -4.58
CA ALA A 526 25.81 -5.34 -5.93
C ALA A 526 27.11 -6.14 -5.84
N SER A 527 27.30 -7.11 -6.74
CA SER A 527 28.47 -7.97 -6.76
C SER A 527 29.03 -8.11 -8.17
N VAL A 528 30.35 -8.21 -8.28
CA VAL A 528 31.07 -8.46 -9.53
C VAL A 528 32.17 -9.49 -9.30
N ASN A 529 32.39 -10.37 -10.27
CA ASN A 529 33.46 -11.36 -10.22
C ASN A 529 34.75 -10.77 -10.76
N SER A 530 35.79 -10.82 -9.94
CA SER A 530 37.18 -10.52 -10.26
C SER A 530 38.03 -11.78 -10.17
N ALA A 531 39.29 -11.71 -10.56
CA ALA A 531 40.24 -12.79 -10.40
C ALA A 531 41.63 -12.25 -10.04
N PHE A 532 42.37 -13.03 -9.27
CA PHE A 532 43.82 -12.92 -9.17
C PHE A 532 44.46 -14.04 -9.97
N VAL A 533 45.52 -13.72 -10.70
CA VAL A 533 46.28 -14.70 -11.48
C VAL A 533 47.46 -15.21 -10.69
N SER A 534 47.92 -16.42 -10.99
CA SER A 534 49.16 -16.94 -10.40
C SER A 534 50.32 -16.00 -10.69
N GLN A 535 51.18 -15.80 -9.69
CA GLN A 535 52.43 -15.10 -9.89
C GLN A 535 53.29 -15.85 -10.92
N SER A 536 53.86 -15.15 -11.90
CA SER A 536 54.81 -15.75 -12.84
C SER A 536 56.05 -16.20 -12.07
N GLU A 537 56.39 -17.49 -12.17
CA GLU A 537 57.59 -18.07 -11.58
C GLU A 537 58.76 -18.08 -12.58
N VAL A 538 59.99 -18.10 -12.06
CA VAL A 538 61.19 -18.29 -12.90
C VAL A 538 61.14 -19.68 -13.52
N SER A 539 61.03 -19.72 -14.85
CA SER A 539 61.05 -20.99 -15.59
C SER A 539 62.44 -21.31 -16.12
N ASN A 540 63.17 -20.30 -16.59
CA ASN A 540 64.45 -20.47 -17.25
C ASN A 540 65.46 -19.39 -16.85
N VAL A 541 66.74 -19.78 -16.77
CA VAL A 541 67.89 -18.89 -16.53
C VAL A 541 68.95 -19.25 -17.58
N THR A 542 69.20 -18.36 -18.53
CA THR A 542 70.27 -18.53 -19.52
C THR A 542 71.42 -17.59 -19.21
N VAL A 543 72.65 -18.10 -19.24
CA VAL A 543 73.85 -17.32 -18.93
C VAL A 543 74.72 -17.22 -20.17
N THR A 544 75.15 -16.00 -20.50
CA THR A 544 76.06 -15.72 -21.61
C THR A 544 77.23 -14.90 -21.13
N THR A 545 78.45 -15.33 -21.45
CA THR A 545 79.66 -14.53 -21.22
C THR A 545 79.67 -13.35 -22.19
N THR A 546 79.63 -12.13 -21.65
CA THR A 546 79.58 -10.87 -22.40
C THR A 546 80.94 -10.21 -22.56
N THR A 547 81.91 -10.52 -21.68
CA THR A 547 83.31 -10.12 -21.80
C THR A 547 84.19 -11.29 -21.43
N ASN A 548 85.12 -11.64 -22.30
CA ASN A 548 85.92 -12.86 -22.20
C ASN A 548 87.41 -12.59 -22.50
N ASN A 549 88.28 -13.55 -22.15
CA ASN A 549 89.73 -13.50 -22.38
C ASN A 549 90.49 -12.45 -21.57
N ALA A 550 89.94 -11.99 -20.43
CA ALA A 550 90.65 -11.11 -19.50
C ALA A 550 92.00 -11.69 -19.06
N GLN A 551 92.99 -10.84 -18.84
CA GLN A 551 94.29 -11.28 -18.33
C GLN A 551 94.17 -11.79 -16.89
N ALA A 552 94.84 -12.89 -16.58
CA ALA A 552 94.90 -13.49 -15.25
C ALA A 552 95.81 -12.70 -14.29
N ASN A 553 95.47 -11.44 -14.02
CA ASN A 553 96.26 -10.52 -13.16
C ASN A 553 95.49 -10.03 -11.92
N ASN A 554 94.36 -10.67 -11.60
CA ASN A 554 93.47 -10.32 -10.48
C ASN A 554 92.91 -8.88 -10.53
N SER A 555 92.97 -8.23 -11.69
CA SER A 555 92.44 -6.88 -11.93
C SER A 555 91.56 -6.82 -13.18
N ALA A 556 91.94 -7.46 -14.27
CA ALA A 556 91.11 -7.56 -15.47
C ALA A 556 89.94 -8.51 -15.20
N THR A 557 88.75 -8.14 -15.67
CA THR A 557 87.52 -8.88 -15.39
C THR A 557 86.92 -9.45 -16.66
N ASN A 558 86.49 -10.70 -16.58
CA ASN A 558 85.46 -11.24 -17.48
C ASN A 558 84.07 -10.84 -16.95
N ALA A 559 83.06 -10.85 -17.81
CA ALA A 559 81.69 -10.52 -17.44
C ALA A 559 80.72 -11.56 -18.02
N ALA A 560 79.68 -11.88 -17.26
CA ALA A 560 78.58 -12.73 -17.71
C ALA A 560 77.24 -12.09 -17.37
N GLN A 561 76.23 -12.42 -18.18
CA GLN A 561 74.88 -11.91 -18.04
C GLN A 561 73.88 -13.05 -18.03
N ALA A 562 72.95 -13.02 -17.07
CA ALA A 562 71.84 -13.95 -16.96
C ALA A 562 70.57 -13.29 -17.49
N LEU A 563 69.86 -13.97 -18.40
CA LEU A 563 68.49 -13.67 -18.78
C LEU A 563 67.55 -14.61 -18.01
N VAL A 564 66.66 -14.04 -17.22
CA VAL A 564 65.64 -14.77 -16.45
C VAL A 564 64.30 -14.60 -17.13
N THR A 565 63.66 -15.70 -17.49
CA THR A 565 62.33 -15.68 -18.12
C THR A 565 61.32 -16.57 -17.39
N ASP A 566 60.05 -16.21 -17.54
CA ASP A 566 58.93 -17.02 -17.08
C ASP A 566 58.65 -18.22 -18.02
N GLY A 567 57.60 -18.98 -17.72
CA GLY A 567 57.19 -20.15 -18.51
C GLY A 567 56.77 -19.86 -19.95
N ASN A 568 56.42 -18.60 -20.25
CA ASN A 568 56.05 -18.14 -21.59
C ASN A 568 57.23 -17.51 -22.34
N GLY A 569 58.44 -17.56 -21.76
CA GLY A 569 59.63 -16.95 -22.33
C GLY A 569 59.68 -15.41 -22.19
N GLN A 570 58.81 -14.82 -21.39
CA GLN A 570 58.83 -13.37 -21.15
C GLN A 570 59.93 -13.02 -20.13
N PRO A 571 60.69 -11.93 -20.34
CA PRO A 571 61.72 -11.50 -19.40
C PRO A 571 61.10 -11.10 -18.05
N MET A 572 61.68 -11.59 -16.96
CA MET A 572 61.22 -11.30 -15.60
C MET A 572 62.06 -10.21 -14.97
N ALA A 573 61.48 -9.02 -14.79
CA ALA A 573 62.11 -7.93 -14.04
C ALA A 573 62.12 -8.19 -12.54
N ASN A 574 63.10 -7.62 -11.83
CA ASN A 574 63.27 -7.71 -10.37
C ASN A 574 63.44 -9.14 -9.82
N ALA A 575 63.73 -10.13 -10.67
CA ALA A 575 64.08 -11.47 -10.24
C ALA A 575 65.46 -11.46 -9.57
N SER A 576 65.58 -12.03 -8.37
CA SER A 576 66.85 -12.12 -7.65
C SER A 576 67.72 -13.24 -8.22
N VAL A 577 68.89 -12.88 -8.75
CA VAL A 577 69.90 -13.79 -9.32
C VAL A 577 71.10 -13.88 -8.38
N THR A 578 71.44 -15.10 -7.96
CA THR A 578 72.63 -15.38 -7.14
C THR A 578 73.70 -16.05 -8.00
N TRP A 579 74.88 -15.43 -8.03
CA TRP A 579 76.03 -15.83 -8.82
C TRP A 579 77.03 -16.64 -7.99
N SER A 580 77.62 -17.65 -8.61
CA SER A 580 78.70 -18.45 -8.04
C SER A 580 79.69 -18.82 -9.12
N ILE A 581 80.93 -19.09 -8.72
CA ILE A 581 81.98 -19.59 -9.62
C ILE A 581 82.26 -21.05 -9.27
N SER A 582 82.46 -21.88 -10.28
CA SER A 582 82.92 -23.26 -10.14
C SER A 582 84.06 -23.55 -11.12
N GLY A 583 84.86 -24.57 -10.81
CA GLY A 583 85.97 -25.03 -11.66
C GLY A 583 87.30 -24.28 -11.49
N SER A 584 87.40 -23.31 -10.58
CA SER A 584 88.65 -22.65 -10.20
C SER A 584 88.71 -22.43 -8.69
N ALA A 585 89.92 -22.49 -8.13
CA ALA A 585 90.20 -22.20 -6.72
C ALA A 585 90.62 -20.73 -6.49
N THR A 586 90.97 -20.00 -7.55
CA THR A 586 91.52 -18.63 -7.46
C THR A 586 90.60 -17.56 -8.04
N ALA A 587 89.61 -17.95 -8.85
CA ALA A 587 88.60 -17.06 -9.37
C ALA A 587 87.69 -16.49 -8.27
N SER A 588 87.35 -15.21 -8.38
CA SER A 588 86.45 -14.52 -7.44
C SER A 588 85.53 -13.54 -8.14
N LEU A 589 84.34 -13.33 -7.57
CA LEU A 589 83.41 -12.32 -8.03
C LEU A 589 83.99 -10.92 -7.75
N SER A 590 83.99 -10.05 -8.76
CA SER A 590 84.39 -8.64 -8.62
C SER A 590 83.20 -7.70 -8.45
N SER A 591 81.97 -8.21 -8.56
CA SER A 591 80.71 -7.51 -8.30
C SER A 591 79.88 -8.26 -7.25
N ALA A 592 78.74 -7.68 -6.83
CA ALA A 592 77.83 -8.31 -5.86
C ALA A 592 77.40 -9.72 -6.30
N ALA A 593 77.40 -10.65 -5.35
CA ALA A 593 76.99 -12.04 -5.61
C ALA A 593 75.49 -12.19 -5.86
N THR A 594 74.66 -11.27 -5.38
CA THR A 594 73.22 -11.27 -5.63
C THR A 594 72.82 -9.96 -6.32
N VAL A 595 72.16 -10.08 -7.47
CA VAL A 595 71.75 -8.96 -8.32
C VAL A 595 70.31 -9.18 -8.78
N THR A 596 69.48 -8.15 -8.78
CA THR A 596 68.12 -8.21 -9.34
C THR A 596 68.14 -7.91 -10.83
N THR A 597 67.32 -8.62 -11.61
CA THR A 597 67.17 -8.36 -13.04
C THR A 597 66.52 -7.01 -13.33
N ASN A 598 66.90 -6.39 -14.45
CA ASN A 598 66.27 -5.17 -14.96
C ASN A 598 64.94 -5.47 -15.71
N ALA A 599 64.31 -4.44 -16.30
CA ALA A 599 63.05 -4.56 -17.05
C ALA A 599 63.11 -5.58 -18.21
N GLN A 600 64.30 -5.87 -18.73
CA GLN A 600 64.56 -6.84 -19.79
C GLN A 600 64.94 -8.23 -19.25
N GLY A 601 64.80 -8.47 -17.94
CA GLY A 601 65.11 -9.76 -17.33
C GLY A 601 66.60 -10.05 -17.19
N MET A 602 67.47 -9.04 -17.32
CA MET A 602 68.92 -9.22 -17.33
C MET A 602 69.57 -8.88 -15.98
N ALA A 603 70.44 -9.76 -15.49
CA ALA A 603 71.37 -9.49 -14.38
C ALA A 603 72.81 -9.72 -14.86
N THR A 604 73.78 -8.93 -14.40
CA THR A 604 75.19 -9.01 -14.85
C THR A 604 76.12 -9.22 -13.67
N VAL A 605 77.19 -10.00 -13.88
CA VAL A 605 78.27 -10.21 -12.91
C VAL A 605 79.63 -10.03 -13.58
N THR A 606 80.61 -9.56 -12.81
CA THR A 606 82.02 -9.54 -13.22
C THR A 606 82.85 -10.49 -12.36
N VAL A 607 83.80 -11.18 -12.99
CA VAL A 607 84.66 -12.18 -12.38
C VAL A 607 86.11 -11.84 -12.72
N LYS A 608 86.99 -12.03 -11.74
CA LYS A 608 88.45 -11.87 -11.91
C LYS A 608 89.16 -13.14 -11.44
N ASP A 609 90.36 -13.36 -11.96
CA ASP A 609 91.20 -14.49 -11.59
C ASP A 609 92.69 -14.09 -11.65
N SER A 610 93.52 -14.80 -10.89
CA SER A 610 94.98 -14.72 -10.92
C SER A 610 95.63 -15.85 -11.72
N VAL A 611 94.87 -16.86 -12.14
CA VAL A 611 95.36 -18.00 -12.93
C VAL A 611 94.76 -17.97 -14.32
N ALA A 612 95.59 -18.25 -15.33
CA ALA A 612 95.13 -18.40 -16.71
C ALA A 612 94.45 -19.77 -16.86
N GLU A 613 93.12 -19.78 -16.80
CA GLU A 613 92.30 -20.99 -16.86
C GLU A 613 90.90 -20.69 -17.38
N THR A 614 90.10 -21.74 -17.61
CA THR A 614 88.68 -21.62 -17.93
C THR A 614 87.86 -21.78 -16.65
N VAL A 615 87.05 -20.78 -16.32
CA VAL A 615 86.18 -20.77 -15.15
C VAL A 615 84.72 -20.90 -15.57
N THR A 616 83.90 -21.56 -14.75
CA THR A 616 82.45 -21.65 -14.97
C THR A 616 81.72 -20.66 -14.08
N ILE A 617 80.93 -19.78 -14.69
CA ILE A 617 80.11 -18.79 -14.01
C ILE A 617 78.68 -19.31 -14.00
N VAL A 618 78.10 -19.49 -12.81
CA VAL A 618 76.76 -20.05 -12.59
C VAL A 618 75.85 -18.96 -12.04
N ALA A 619 74.64 -18.84 -12.60
CA ALA A 619 73.58 -17.97 -12.10
C ALA A 619 72.40 -18.82 -11.61
N ASN A 620 71.86 -18.50 -10.45
CA ASN A 620 70.70 -19.18 -9.85
C ASN A 620 69.57 -18.18 -9.57
N ALA A 621 68.36 -18.46 -10.03
CA ALA A 621 67.17 -17.65 -9.75
C ALA A 621 65.92 -18.54 -9.67
N GLY A 622 65.09 -18.36 -8.63
CA GLY A 622 63.83 -19.11 -8.45
C GLY A 622 63.97 -20.63 -8.53
N GLY A 623 65.09 -21.20 -8.04
CA GLY A 623 65.36 -22.63 -8.08
C GLY A 623 65.85 -23.16 -9.44
N LYS A 624 66.01 -22.30 -10.45
CA LYS A 624 66.60 -22.63 -11.76
C LYS A 624 68.02 -22.09 -11.85
N SER A 625 68.84 -22.73 -12.69
CA SER A 625 70.24 -22.37 -12.87
C SER A 625 70.66 -22.39 -14.33
N GLY A 626 71.54 -21.46 -14.71
CA GLY A 626 72.26 -21.50 -15.97
C GLY A 626 73.75 -21.26 -15.74
N SER A 627 74.58 -21.62 -16.71
CA SER A 627 76.03 -21.40 -16.62
C SER A 627 76.65 -21.04 -17.96
N SER A 628 77.75 -20.30 -17.91
CA SER A 628 78.61 -20.05 -19.07
C SER A 628 80.08 -20.14 -18.65
N SER A 629 80.96 -20.33 -19.62
CA SER A 629 82.41 -20.40 -19.39
C SER A 629 83.07 -19.08 -19.74
N ALA A 630 84.05 -18.67 -18.93
CA ALA A 630 84.92 -17.55 -19.21
C ALA A 630 86.38 -18.02 -19.14
N ILE A 631 87.21 -17.57 -20.07
CA ILE A 631 88.63 -17.92 -20.20
C ILE A 631 89.43 -16.73 -19.69
N PHE A 632 90.39 -16.99 -18.80
CA PHE A 632 91.43 -16.05 -18.44
C PHE A 632 92.71 -16.38 -19.19
N THR A 633 93.32 -15.37 -19.80
CA THR A 633 94.53 -15.53 -20.62
C THR A 633 95.78 -15.17 -19.82
N GLN A 634 96.91 -15.76 -20.22
CA GLN A 634 98.20 -15.50 -19.57
C GLN A 634 98.59 -14.03 -19.75
N THR A 635 99.03 -13.38 -18.67
CA THR A 635 99.64 -12.04 -18.75
C THR A 635 101.00 -12.13 -19.44
N ALA A 636 101.33 -11.17 -20.30
CA ALA A 636 102.63 -11.12 -20.96
C ALA A 636 103.76 -10.97 -19.93
N ALA A 637 104.76 -11.85 -20.02
CA ALA A 637 105.99 -11.70 -19.27
C ALA A 637 106.77 -10.48 -19.79
N THR A 638 107.14 -9.56 -18.90
CA THR A 638 107.90 -8.36 -19.25
C THR A 638 109.25 -8.30 -18.55
N ASN A 639 109.38 -8.97 -17.40
CA ASN A 639 110.57 -8.96 -16.58
C ASN A 639 111.04 -10.39 -16.33
N ILE A 640 112.34 -10.61 -16.46
CA ILE A 640 113.01 -11.84 -16.04
C ILE A 640 114.13 -11.48 -15.09
N LEU A 641 114.07 -12.02 -13.87
CA LEU A 641 115.12 -11.86 -12.88
C LEU A 641 115.88 -13.18 -12.75
N LEU A 642 117.15 -13.19 -13.15
CA LEU A 642 118.05 -14.31 -12.89
C LEU A 642 118.71 -14.13 -11.53
N THR A 643 118.54 -15.12 -10.67
CA THR A 643 119.25 -15.21 -9.39
C THR A 643 120.18 -16.41 -9.43
N VAL A 644 121.46 -16.20 -9.11
CA VAL A 644 122.42 -17.30 -8.99
C VAL A 644 122.09 -18.06 -7.71
N GLN A 645 121.69 -19.32 -7.86
CA GLN A 645 121.40 -20.22 -6.73
C GLN A 645 122.67 -20.90 -6.24
N GLN A 646 123.59 -21.20 -7.15
CA GLN A 646 124.89 -21.80 -6.85
C GLN A 646 125.94 -21.29 -7.84
N ASN A 647 127.08 -20.83 -7.31
CA ASN A 647 128.23 -20.37 -8.08
C ASN A 647 129.53 -21.04 -7.60
N ASN A 648 130.59 -21.00 -8.42
CA ASN A 648 131.90 -21.58 -8.15
C ASN A 648 131.89 -23.11 -7.96
N ALA A 649 131.03 -23.82 -8.68
CA ALA A 649 131.09 -25.28 -8.77
C ALA A 649 132.48 -25.75 -9.26
N THR A 650 132.99 -26.82 -8.67
CA THR A 650 134.27 -27.43 -9.03
C THR A 650 134.28 -27.81 -10.51
N ALA A 651 135.36 -27.52 -11.24
CA ALA A 651 135.49 -27.85 -12.66
C ALA A 651 135.84 -29.34 -12.90
N ASP A 652 135.00 -30.24 -12.40
CA ASP A 652 135.16 -31.71 -12.43
C ASP A 652 134.27 -32.41 -13.49
N GLY A 653 133.45 -31.64 -14.22
CA GLY A 653 132.51 -32.17 -15.21
C GLY A 653 131.21 -32.76 -14.63
N VAL A 654 131.02 -32.70 -13.30
CA VAL A 654 129.84 -33.22 -12.58
C VAL A 654 129.15 -32.12 -11.78
N SER A 655 129.92 -31.29 -11.09
CA SER A 655 129.42 -30.17 -10.28
C SER A 655 128.85 -29.07 -11.17
N THR A 656 127.66 -28.59 -10.86
CA THR A 656 126.94 -27.59 -11.66
C THR A 656 126.80 -26.26 -10.94
N ASN A 657 126.92 -25.16 -11.68
CA ASN A 657 126.38 -23.89 -11.25
C ASN A 657 124.88 -23.88 -11.58
N ALA A 658 124.07 -23.28 -10.71
CA ALA A 658 122.62 -23.23 -10.87
C ALA A 658 122.14 -21.78 -10.86
N VAL A 659 121.26 -21.44 -11.79
CA VAL A 659 120.55 -20.16 -11.82
C VAL A 659 119.04 -20.42 -11.81
N GLN A 660 118.30 -19.56 -11.12
CA GLN A 660 116.83 -19.55 -11.16
C GLN A 660 116.38 -18.31 -11.91
N ALA A 661 115.53 -18.49 -12.91
CA ALA A 661 114.84 -17.39 -13.56
C ALA A 661 113.45 -17.23 -12.92
N LYS A 662 113.20 -16.07 -12.31
CA LYS A 662 111.87 -15.66 -11.90
C LYS A 662 111.28 -14.77 -12.99
N VAL A 663 110.22 -15.25 -13.64
CA VAL A 663 109.51 -14.51 -14.68
C VAL A 663 108.32 -13.79 -14.05
N THR A 664 108.21 -12.48 -14.30
CA THR A 664 107.13 -11.65 -13.81
C THR A 664 106.55 -10.76 -14.90
N ASP A 665 105.29 -10.38 -14.76
CA ASP A 665 104.64 -9.40 -15.64
C ASP A 665 105.03 -7.95 -15.28
N GLY A 666 104.41 -6.97 -15.95
CA GLY A 666 104.66 -5.55 -15.75
C GLY A 666 104.24 -5.02 -14.38
N SER A 667 103.45 -5.79 -13.63
CA SER A 667 103.02 -5.50 -12.25
C SER A 667 103.87 -6.22 -11.19
N GLY A 668 104.84 -7.04 -11.60
CA GLY A 668 105.69 -7.82 -10.71
C GLY A 668 105.09 -9.16 -10.25
N GLN A 669 103.93 -9.56 -10.81
CA GLN A 669 103.30 -10.84 -10.48
C GLN A 669 103.96 -11.99 -11.26
N PRO A 670 104.18 -13.17 -10.64
CA PRO A 670 104.78 -14.31 -11.32
C PRO A 670 103.94 -14.77 -12.54
N VAL A 671 104.59 -14.97 -13.69
CA VAL A 671 103.94 -15.52 -14.89
C VAL A 671 104.27 -17.01 -15.01
N ALA A 672 103.35 -17.85 -14.54
CA ALA A 672 103.49 -19.29 -14.61
C ALA A 672 103.62 -19.80 -16.05
N ASN A 673 104.27 -20.97 -16.22
CA ASN A 673 104.42 -21.67 -17.51
C ASN A 673 105.08 -20.86 -18.65
N THR A 674 105.83 -19.81 -18.33
CA THR A 674 106.61 -19.07 -19.32
C THR A 674 107.89 -19.83 -19.68
N ALA A 675 108.11 -20.09 -20.97
CA ALA A 675 109.35 -20.67 -21.45
C ALA A 675 110.51 -19.67 -21.25
N VAL A 676 111.57 -20.11 -20.58
CA VAL A 676 112.81 -19.34 -20.41
C VAL A 676 113.92 -20.02 -21.20
N PHE A 677 114.54 -19.27 -22.11
CA PHE A 677 115.72 -19.71 -22.84
C PHE A 677 116.97 -19.09 -22.21
N LEU A 678 117.91 -19.92 -21.79
CA LEU A 678 119.19 -19.51 -21.23
C LEU A 678 120.28 -19.77 -22.27
N GLU A 679 120.96 -18.71 -22.72
CA GLU A 679 122.09 -18.82 -23.64
C GLU A 679 123.40 -18.46 -22.92
N ARG A 680 124.48 -19.19 -23.23
CA ARG A 680 125.82 -18.92 -22.71
C ARG A 680 126.42 -17.73 -23.45
N GLY A 681 126.37 -16.55 -22.86
CA GLY A 681 127.00 -15.33 -23.38
C GLY A 681 128.51 -15.28 -23.12
N GLY A 682 129.32 -15.71 -24.08
CA GLY A 682 130.78 -15.54 -24.05
C GLY A 682 131.42 -15.94 -25.37
N LYS A 683 132.22 -15.05 -25.99
CA LYS A 683 133.08 -15.40 -27.13
C LYS A 683 134.12 -16.40 -26.65
N ARG A 684 133.91 -17.67 -27.05
CA ARG A 684 134.79 -18.86 -26.96
C ARG A 684 135.65 -18.99 -25.72
#